data_AF-A0A5C9EIC2-F1
#
_entry.id   AF-A0A5C9EIC2-F1
#
_cell.length_a   1.000
_cell.length_b   1.000
_cell.length_c   1.000
_cell.angle_alpha   90.00
_cell.angle_beta   90.00
_cell.angle_gamma   90.00
#
_symmetry.space_group_name_H-M   'P 1'
#
loop_
_entity.id
_entity.type
_entity.pdbx_description
1 polymer ?
#
loop_
_entity_poly.entity_id
_entity_poly.type
_entity_poly.pdbx_seq_one_letter_code
_entity_poly.pdbx_strand_id
1 'polypeptide(L)'
;MASEVKTKEELLSTIKEDTTESTITTDKSMRGLLLIMASLAIMIIFVIIFYLFSLAGDFFNQYPIGDFFLGQVWAPNRDIGNDISAPLFGAFNIIMGTLLVAIGALLIAIPLGIATAVFIAEVAPKKIKEILKGTVEVLAGIPSVIFGYFGRTILNDFLKIQLALDSGLCWLNASFLLAIMALPTIVSVCEDAIDSVPQDLKNASLAMGATRWQTISKVVIPAAMSGITAGIILGMGRALGETITVTMVAGNQIILPEPITNVFSGVQTITATLALEIKNASGLHRESLFALGIVLFIISLIINLIANLVLSRIRRKFTGKSKKRIFNKEKIKEKRINLLKSGLVIGLIIGISFGIVGLLNTARVISDLGLEFVINIEEIGEQLEFSISGLEMYKLSSSLGGIRFPLLVLVWEVLRSFLVGIAICMPTGAAIGGISHLLGRLMNTIRIKKDHINEKGNRKKLGDEIGIHYVRMIIRRRKGIVLGVLFFAFATWLLSDWFLPYYPEMGIYYALLIVSGILLILFIFKRLKPKIQQIFAFAMLLIAAIIVLFFVGLIVYSIFENGLPTFLSQGFLTEPSRSDSNIFQNLIINDLDVSDEIKEYLRGLSPIDMGGVAGEIIGTLELTLFSILFAVPIGILAGIYLSEYAKEGPITRTIRLAIASLNGTPSIVFGLFGYVAIVLLMEGRSLFAGTITLALMILPVIIITTEEGLKAIPQSFREGSLALGSSKWHTISKIALPAALPAIITGIILAMGRVAGETAPILFTAASFTQRFDPWAILTLDGWTGETQALTFHLYKLILGFPDADARAGGVALTLLLLVLSMYLVSFLLRSYYRKKKDW
;
A
#
# COMPACT_ATOMS: atom_id res chain seq x y z
N MET A 1 -4.90 -34.00 -77.90
CA MET A 1 -5.07 -33.85 -76.45
C MET A 1 -5.55 -32.43 -76.19
N ALA A 2 -6.87 -32.23 -76.09
CA ALA A 2 -7.45 -30.94 -75.79
C ALA A 2 -7.41 -30.71 -74.27
N SER A 3 -6.82 -29.60 -73.86
CA SER A 3 -6.73 -29.13 -72.47
C SER A 3 -8.02 -28.42 -72.07
N GLU A 4 -8.66 -28.86 -70.99
CA GLU A 4 -9.79 -28.17 -70.36
C GLU A 4 -9.39 -26.77 -69.89
N VAL A 5 -10.00 -25.75 -70.51
CA VAL A 5 -9.99 -24.38 -70.00
C VAL A 5 -11.11 -24.31 -68.96
N LYS A 6 -10.75 -24.37 -67.68
CA LYS A 6 -11.70 -24.16 -66.58
C LYS A 6 -12.43 -22.83 -66.77
N THR A 7 -13.75 -22.86 -66.65
CA THR A 7 -14.57 -21.64 -66.76
C THR A 7 -14.27 -20.69 -65.60
N LYS A 8 -14.47 -19.38 -65.80
CA LYS A 8 -14.25 -18.36 -64.76
C LYS A 8 -15.03 -18.66 -63.46
N GLU A 9 -16.21 -19.28 -63.58
CA GLU A 9 -17.03 -19.70 -62.44
C GLU A 9 -16.44 -20.90 -61.70
N GLU A 10 -15.86 -21.88 -62.40
CA GLU A 10 -15.12 -22.99 -61.78
C GLU A 10 -13.83 -22.53 -61.11
N LEU A 11 -13.12 -21.57 -61.70
CA LEU A 11 -11.96 -20.94 -61.05
C LEU A 11 -12.39 -20.18 -59.79
N LEU A 12 -13.50 -19.43 -59.84
CA LEU A 12 -14.02 -18.70 -58.68
C LEU A 12 -14.58 -19.61 -57.58
N SER A 13 -15.20 -20.74 -57.93
CA SER A 13 -15.67 -21.73 -56.95
C SER A 13 -14.50 -22.49 -56.32
N THR A 14 -13.51 -22.92 -57.11
CA THR A 14 -12.31 -23.59 -56.62
C THR A 14 -11.50 -22.65 -55.70
N ILE A 15 -11.33 -21.38 -56.07
CA ILE A 15 -10.68 -20.38 -55.23
C ILE A 15 -11.48 -20.12 -53.94
N LYS A 16 -12.82 -20.12 -53.99
CA LYS A 16 -13.67 -19.99 -52.79
C LYS A 16 -13.58 -21.21 -51.88
N GLU A 17 -13.55 -22.41 -52.41
CA GLU A 17 -13.37 -23.65 -51.64
C GLU A 17 -11.97 -23.74 -51.02
N ASP A 18 -10.91 -23.48 -51.77
CA ASP A 18 -9.52 -23.47 -51.24
C ASP A 18 -9.32 -22.38 -50.18
N THR A 19 -9.92 -21.20 -50.37
CA THR A 19 -9.84 -20.12 -49.37
C THR A 19 -10.67 -20.44 -48.12
N THR A 20 -11.82 -21.11 -48.24
CA THR A 20 -12.62 -21.51 -47.07
C THR A 20 -12.01 -22.70 -46.32
N GLU A 21 -11.42 -23.68 -47.00
CA GLU A 21 -10.80 -24.84 -46.34
C GLU A 21 -9.44 -24.49 -45.69
N SER A 22 -8.62 -23.67 -46.35
CA SER A 22 -7.37 -23.15 -45.75
C SER A 22 -7.64 -22.23 -44.56
N THR A 23 -8.71 -21.41 -44.60
CA THR A 23 -9.09 -20.56 -43.46
C THR A 23 -9.66 -21.36 -42.29
N ILE A 24 -10.38 -22.47 -42.52
CA ILE A 24 -10.86 -23.36 -41.45
C ILE A 24 -9.70 -24.13 -40.81
N THR A 25 -8.74 -24.60 -41.62
CA THR A 25 -7.58 -25.36 -41.13
C THR A 25 -6.64 -24.48 -40.30
N THR A 26 -6.38 -23.26 -40.76
CA THR A 26 -5.61 -22.27 -39.99
C THR A 26 -6.30 -21.88 -38.68
N ASP A 27 -7.63 -21.73 -38.66
CA ASP A 27 -8.39 -21.41 -37.44
C ASP A 27 -8.31 -22.55 -36.40
N LYS A 28 -8.37 -23.81 -36.84
CA LYS A 28 -8.19 -24.99 -35.96
C LYS A 28 -6.78 -25.07 -35.38
N SER A 29 -5.75 -24.95 -36.23
CA SER A 29 -4.35 -24.99 -35.78
C SER A 29 -4.03 -23.85 -34.83
N MET A 30 -4.53 -22.64 -35.12
CA MET A 30 -4.29 -21.48 -34.27
C MET A 30 -5.03 -21.58 -32.94
N ARG A 31 -6.25 -22.09 -32.95
CA ARG A 31 -6.98 -22.41 -31.71
C ARG A 31 -6.23 -23.43 -30.86
N GLY A 32 -5.61 -24.45 -31.46
CA GLY A 32 -4.77 -25.42 -30.77
C GLY A 32 -3.54 -24.78 -30.14
N LEU A 33 -2.82 -23.95 -30.87
CA LEU A 33 -1.65 -23.22 -30.37
C LEU A 33 -2.01 -22.25 -29.23
N LEU A 34 -3.10 -21.49 -29.38
CA LEU A 34 -3.62 -20.59 -28.35
C LEU A 34 -4.00 -21.35 -27.06
N LEU A 35 -4.60 -22.53 -27.19
CA LEU A 35 -4.92 -23.40 -26.08
C LEU A 35 -3.68 -23.90 -25.33
N ILE A 36 -2.66 -24.34 -26.07
CA ILE A 36 -1.40 -24.83 -25.47
C ILE A 36 -0.73 -23.71 -24.67
N MET A 37 -0.61 -22.51 -25.26
CA MET A 37 0.05 -21.38 -24.61
C MET A 37 -0.72 -20.88 -23.37
N ALA A 38 -2.05 -20.82 -23.45
CA ALA A 38 -2.88 -20.49 -22.29
C ALA A 38 -2.77 -21.56 -21.19
N SER A 39 -2.77 -22.85 -21.55
CA SER A 39 -2.65 -23.97 -20.61
C SER A 39 -1.28 -23.99 -19.94
N LEU A 40 -0.21 -23.71 -20.69
CA LEU A 40 1.16 -23.59 -20.17
C LEU A 40 1.26 -22.48 -19.12
N ALA A 41 0.70 -21.29 -19.40
CA ALA A 41 0.68 -20.19 -18.45
C ALA A 41 -0.03 -20.58 -17.14
N ILE A 42 -1.18 -21.26 -17.22
CA ILE A 42 -1.95 -21.72 -16.05
C ILE A 42 -1.23 -22.82 -15.29
N MET A 43 -0.57 -23.74 -16.00
CA MET A 43 0.19 -24.83 -15.40
C MET A 43 1.35 -24.29 -14.56
N ILE A 44 2.09 -23.31 -15.07
CA ILE A 44 3.22 -22.70 -14.34
C ILE A 44 2.74 -22.11 -13.01
N ILE A 45 1.60 -21.43 -13.01
CA ILE A 45 0.97 -20.87 -11.82
C ILE A 45 0.68 -21.94 -10.77
N PHE A 46 0.09 -23.04 -11.21
CA PHE A 46 -0.26 -24.13 -10.32
C PHE A 46 0.99 -24.78 -9.73
N VAL A 47 2.05 -24.95 -10.53
CA VAL A 47 3.34 -25.46 -10.08
C VAL A 47 3.97 -24.54 -9.04
N ILE A 48 3.94 -23.21 -9.24
CA ILE A 48 4.43 -22.24 -8.24
C ILE A 48 3.75 -22.47 -6.89
N ILE A 49 2.42 -22.53 -6.88
CA ILE A 49 1.64 -22.71 -5.66
C ILE A 49 1.95 -24.06 -5.03
N PHE A 50 1.85 -25.14 -5.79
CA PHE A 50 2.12 -26.50 -5.30
C PHE A 50 3.50 -26.61 -4.65
N TYR A 51 4.51 -26.06 -5.31
CA TYR A 51 5.89 -26.16 -4.87
C TYR A 51 6.15 -25.38 -3.58
N LEU A 52 5.58 -24.16 -3.45
CA LEU A 52 5.62 -23.41 -2.19
C LEU A 52 5.01 -24.23 -1.05
N PHE A 53 3.79 -24.75 -1.22
CA PHE A 53 3.11 -25.56 -0.19
C PHE A 53 3.86 -26.84 0.17
N SER A 54 4.49 -27.52 -0.78
CA SER A 54 5.30 -28.70 -0.50
C SER A 54 6.44 -28.39 0.45
N LEU A 55 7.22 -27.34 0.17
CA LEU A 55 8.40 -26.98 0.96
C LEU A 55 8.09 -26.56 2.39
N ALA A 56 7.00 -25.82 2.61
CA ALA A 56 6.61 -25.49 3.97
C ALA A 56 6.05 -26.71 4.72
N GLY A 57 5.47 -27.69 4.00
CA GLY A 57 5.06 -28.96 4.59
C GLY A 57 6.23 -29.69 5.26
N ASP A 58 7.38 -29.72 4.58
CA ASP A 58 8.61 -30.35 5.10
C ASP A 58 9.12 -29.67 6.38
N PHE A 59 9.01 -28.33 6.46
CA PHE A 59 9.30 -27.57 7.68
C PHE A 59 8.38 -27.93 8.84
N PHE A 60 7.05 -27.92 8.61
CA PHE A 60 6.07 -28.14 9.67
C PHE A 60 5.98 -29.61 10.14
N ASN A 61 6.56 -30.54 9.39
CA ASN A 61 6.79 -31.90 9.86
C ASN A 61 7.87 -31.96 10.96
N GLN A 62 8.80 -31.00 10.97
CA GLN A 62 9.94 -30.93 11.89
C GLN A 62 9.74 -29.90 13.00
N TYR A 63 8.98 -28.82 12.74
CA TYR A 63 8.77 -27.72 13.68
C TYR A 63 7.27 -27.50 13.98
N PRO A 64 6.85 -27.42 15.26
CA PRO A 64 5.44 -27.25 15.59
C PRO A 64 4.84 -25.96 15.02
N ILE A 65 3.68 -26.08 14.37
CA ILE A 65 2.93 -24.96 13.78
C ILE A 65 2.64 -23.87 14.84
N GLY A 66 2.25 -24.27 16.05
CA GLY A 66 1.95 -23.33 17.14
C GLY A 66 3.15 -22.48 17.53
N ASP A 67 4.32 -23.11 17.70
CA ASP A 67 5.57 -22.44 18.09
C ASP A 67 6.05 -21.50 16.99
N PHE A 68 5.82 -21.84 15.73
CA PHE A 68 6.13 -20.96 14.60
C PHE A 68 5.25 -19.71 14.61
N PHE A 69 3.93 -19.85 14.72
CA PHE A 69 3.03 -18.69 14.60
C PHE A 69 2.93 -17.83 15.86
N LEU A 70 3.03 -18.43 17.05
CA LEU A 70 2.90 -17.74 18.34
C LEU A 70 4.25 -17.39 18.96
N GLY A 71 5.33 -18.05 18.53
CA GLY A 71 6.68 -17.73 18.97
C GLY A 71 7.08 -16.31 18.61
N GLN A 72 7.68 -15.60 19.55
CA GLN A 72 8.11 -14.20 19.39
C GLN A 72 9.58 -14.07 19.01
N VAL A 73 10.36 -15.13 19.23
CA VAL A 73 11.81 -15.13 19.02
C VAL A 73 12.15 -15.82 17.70
N TRP A 74 12.74 -15.06 16.79
CA TRP A 74 13.34 -15.57 15.56
C TRP A 74 14.86 -15.63 15.75
N ALA A 75 15.39 -16.83 15.96
CA ALA A 75 16.81 -17.09 16.19
C ALA A 75 17.22 -18.41 15.49
N PRO A 76 17.39 -18.39 14.16
CA PRO A 76 17.73 -19.56 13.36
C PRO A 76 19.17 -20.07 13.61
N ASN A 77 20.10 -19.19 14.00
CA ASN A 77 21.51 -19.49 14.24
C ASN A 77 21.88 -19.40 15.74
N ARG A 78 20.98 -19.83 16.63
CA ARG A 78 21.15 -19.69 18.08
C ARG A 78 22.25 -20.63 18.61
N ASP A 79 23.49 -20.15 18.67
CA ASP A 79 24.58 -20.72 19.47
C ASP A 79 24.66 -19.96 20.80
N ILE A 80 24.07 -20.50 21.86
CA ILE A 80 24.30 -20.00 23.23
C ILE A 80 25.37 -20.91 23.83
N GLY A 81 26.52 -20.33 24.16
CA GLY A 81 27.74 -21.01 24.62
C GLY A 81 27.57 -22.43 25.17
N ASN A 82 28.33 -23.36 24.59
CA ASN A 82 28.48 -24.78 24.96
C ASN A 82 27.21 -25.66 24.97
N ASP A 83 25.99 -25.12 24.89
CA ASP A 83 24.76 -25.87 24.71
C ASP A 83 24.11 -25.56 23.34
N ILE A 84 24.25 -26.50 22.41
CA ILE A 84 23.55 -26.48 21.12
C ILE A 84 22.05 -26.63 21.40
N SER A 85 21.37 -25.51 21.61
CA SER A 85 19.93 -25.46 21.81
C SER A 85 19.22 -25.37 20.46
N ALA A 86 18.00 -25.93 20.37
CA ALA A 86 17.27 -25.99 19.12
C ALA A 86 17.02 -24.59 18.50
N PRO A 87 17.09 -24.44 17.17
CA PRO A 87 16.80 -23.18 16.50
C PRO A 87 15.34 -22.75 16.77
N LEU A 88 15.12 -21.44 16.93
CA LEU A 88 13.79 -20.87 17.19
C LEU A 88 13.30 -20.11 15.97
N PHE A 89 12.10 -20.44 15.50
CA PHE A 89 11.50 -19.85 14.30
C PHE A 89 10.19 -19.12 14.61
N GLY A 90 10.16 -18.37 15.71
CA GLY A 90 8.99 -17.58 16.11
C GLY A 90 8.70 -16.43 15.13
N ALA A 91 7.65 -16.57 14.32
CA ALA A 91 7.25 -15.64 13.27
C ALA A 91 6.32 -14.51 13.75
N PHE A 92 5.83 -14.54 15.00
CA PHE A 92 4.78 -13.63 15.47
C PHE A 92 5.15 -12.15 15.29
N ASN A 93 6.33 -11.76 15.77
CA ASN A 93 6.81 -10.36 15.68
C ASN A 93 6.99 -9.92 14.22
N ILE A 94 7.45 -10.82 13.34
CA ILE A 94 7.65 -10.56 11.91
C ILE A 94 6.31 -10.37 11.18
N ILE A 95 5.31 -11.21 11.52
CA ILE A 95 3.94 -11.09 11.00
C ILE A 95 3.33 -9.76 11.46
N MET A 96 3.46 -9.42 12.74
CA MET A 96 2.96 -8.16 13.29
C MET A 96 3.63 -6.93 12.64
N GLY A 97 4.96 -6.95 12.46
CA GLY A 97 5.67 -5.89 11.75
C GLY A 97 5.14 -5.68 10.32
N THR A 98 4.87 -6.77 9.61
CA THR A 98 4.29 -6.74 8.25
C THR A 98 2.89 -6.11 8.25
N LEU A 99 2.04 -6.50 9.20
CA LEU A 99 0.68 -5.95 9.31
C LEU A 99 0.68 -4.48 9.71
N LEU A 100 1.54 -4.06 10.64
CA LEU A 100 1.65 -2.67 11.09
C LEU A 100 2.05 -1.74 9.94
N VAL A 101 3.12 -2.09 9.21
CA VAL A 101 3.60 -1.31 8.06
C VAL A 101 2.53 -1.24 6.97
N ALA A 102 1.89 -2.37 6.63
CA ALA A 102 0.87 -2.40 5.59
C ALA A 102 -0.38 -1.59 5.96
N ILE A 103 -0.88 -1.73 7.18
CA ILE A 103 -2.05 -0.96 7.66
C ILE A 103 -1.71 0.53 7.69
N GLY A 104 -0.53 0.90 8.20
CA GLY A 104 -0.05 2.29 8.21
C GLY A 104 -0.03 2.90 6.81
N ALA A 105 0.52 2.17 5.84
CA ALA A 105 0.56 2.61 4.45
C ALA A 105 -0.83 2.82 3.85
N LEU A 106 -1.77 1.89 4.08
CA LEU A 106 -3.13 1.97 3.54
C LEU A 106 -3.95 3.11 4.14
N LEU A 107 -3.76 3.39 5.43
CA LEU A 107 -4.42 4.51 6.11
C LEU A 107 -4.06 5.87 5.49
N ILE A 108 -2.86 5.99 4.90
CA ILE A 108 -2.39 7.20 4.22
C ILE A 108 -2.79 7.16 2.72
N ALA A 109 -2.48 6.06 2.03
CA ALA A 109 -2.61 5.96 0.57
C ALA A 109 -4.06 5.99 0.08
N ILE A 110 -4.99 5.32 0.77
CA ILE A 110 -6.39 5.23 0.33
C ILE A 110 -7.08 6.61 0.33
N PRO A 111 -7.11 7.38 1.43
CA PRO A 111 -7.79 8.67 1.43
C PRO A 111 -7.13 9.67 0.49
N LEU A 112 -5.79 9.73 0.49
CA LEU A 112 -5.04 10.65 -0.36
C LEU A 112 -5.19 10.29 -1.85
N GLY A 113 -5.12 9.00 -2.18
CA GLY A 113 -5.25 8.51 -3.55
C GLY A 113 -6.65 8.72 -4.12
N ILE A 114 -7.71 8.42 -3.37
CA ILE A 114 -9.09 8.68 -3.83
C ILE A 114 -9.36 10.18 -3.94
N ALA A 115 -8.89 10.99 -2.98
CA ALA A 115 -9.05 12.44 -3.04
C ALA A 115 -8.37 13.02 -4.28
N THR A 116 -7.13 12.63 -4.56
CA THR A 116 -6.41 13.06 -5.76
C THR A 116 -7.08 12.57 -7.04
N ALA A 117 -7.57 11.33 -7.09
CA ALA A 117 -8.32 10.81 -8.23
C ALA A 117 -9.60 11.63 -8.51
N VAL A 118 -10.37 11.95 -7.46
CA VAL A 118 -11.57 12.80 -7.58
C VAL A 118 -11.22 14.20 -8.05
N PHE A 119 -10.11 14.77 -7.55
CA PHE A 119 -9.64 16.07 -8.01
C PHE A 119 -9.34 16.05 -9.51
N ILE A 120 -8.56 15.07 -9.98
CA ILE A 120 -8.14 14.95 -11.37
C ILE A 120 -9.34 14.72 -12.29
N ALA A 121 -10.28 13.85 -11.90
CA ALA A 121 -11.44 13.51 -12.73
C ALA A 121 -12.50 14.62 -12.79
N GLU A 122 -12.83 15.25 -11.66
CA GLU A 122 -14.05 16.07 -11.54
C GLU A 122 -13.80 17.57 -11.28
N VAL A 123 -12.61 17.95 -10.82
CA VAL A 123 -12.32 19.32 -10.38
C VAL A 123 -11.25 20.00 -11.25
N ALA A 124 -10.23 19.26 -11.68
CA ALA A 124 -9.08 19.79 -12.39
C ALA A 124 -9.45 20.29 -13.81
N PRO A 125 -9.03 21.52 -14.18
CA PRO A 125 -9.03 21.96 -15.57
C PRO A 125 -8.22 21.02 -16.47
N LYS A 126 -8.57 20.91 -17.76
CA LYS A 126 -7.92 19.99 -18.72
C LYS A 126 -6.39 20.00 -18.67
N LYS A 127 -5.77 21.19 -18.66
CA LYS A 127 -4.30 21.36 -18.57
C LYS A 127 -3.71 20.80 -17.28
N ILE A 128 -4.37 21.05 -16.14
CA ILE A 128 -3.93 20.55 -14.83
C ILE A 128 -4.16 19.04 -14.74
N LYS A 129 -5.26 18.52 -15.28
CA LYS A 129 -5.55 17.08 -15.39
C LYS A 129 -4.44 16.36 -16.14
N GLU A 130 -4.01 16.89 -17.29
CA GLU A 130 -2.91 16.30 -18.09
C GLU A 130 -1.57 16.30 -17.34
N ILE A 131 -1.22 17.41 -16.68
CA ILE A 131 0.01 17.49 -15.87
C ILE A 131 -0.04 16.49 -14.71
N LEU A 132 -1.12 16.49 -13.93
CA LEU A 132 -1.28 15.59 -12.79
C LEU A 132 -1.25 14.11 -13.21
N LYS A 133 -1.91 13.75 -14.31
CA LYS A 133 -1.83 12.39 -14.85
C LYS A 133 -0.40 12.02 -15.20
N GLY A 134 0.31 12.89 -15.92
CA GLY A 134 1.71 12.68 -16.26
C GLY A 134 2.59 12.50 -15.01
N THR A 135 2.40 13.32 -13.98
CA THR A 135 3.17 13.20 -12.73
C THR A 135 2.87 11.91 -11.96
N VAL A 136 1.61 11.49 -11.93
CA VAL A 136 1.19 10.22 -11.33
C VAL A 136 1.77 9.03 -12.09
N GLU A 137 1.81 9.08 -13.42
CA GLU A 137 2.45 8.06 -14.26
C GLU A 137 3.97 8.01 -14.03
N VAL A 138 4.64 9.17 -13.90
CA VAL A 138 6.07 9.25 -13.53
C VAL A 138 6.32 8.59 -12.18
N LEU A 139 5.49 8.88 -11.17
CA LEU A 139 5.61 8.28 -9.84
C LEU A 139 5.43 6.75 -9.87
N ALA A 140 4.55 6.23 -10.73
CA ALA A 140 4.42 4.78 -10.94
C ALA A 140 5.66 4.13 -11.60
N GLY A 141 6.44 4.93 -12.33
CA GLY A 141 7.64 4.51 -13.01
C GLY A 141 8.90 4.53 -12.14
N ILE A 142 8.86 5.09 -10.93
CA ILE A 142 10.02 5.10 -10.03
C ILE A 142 10.22 3.69 -9.45
N PRO A 143 11.40 3.06 -9.61
CA PRO A 143 11.71 1.77 -8.99
C PRO A 143 11.67 1.79 -7.47
N SER A 144 11.29 0.66 -6.84
CA SER A 144 11.08 0.58 -5.38
C SER A 144 12.34 0.88 -4.57
N VAL A 145 13.49 0.41 -5.04
CA VAL A 145 14.79 0.66 -4.42
C VAL A 145 15.13 2.15 -4.32
N ILE A 146 14.63 2.98 -5.25
CA ILE A 146 14.83 4.44 -5.21
C ILE A 146 14.06 5.07 -4.05
N PHE A 147 12.84 4.59 -3.77
CA PHE A 147 12.12 5.01 -2.56
C PHE A 147 12.86 4.60 -1.30
N GLY A 148 13.51 3.43 -1.29
CA GLY A 148 14.34 2.99 -0.17
C GLY A 148 15.56 3.89 0.04
N TYR A 149 16.26 4.25 -1.04
CA TYR A 149 17.34 5.23 -1.01
C TYR A 149 16.88 6.58 -0.45
N PHE A 150 15.82 7.14 -1.01
CA PHE A 150 15.22 8.40 -0.55
C PHE A 150 14.80 8.33 0.94
N GLY A 151 14.20 7.22 1.32
CA GLY A 151 13.74 6.97 2.68
C GLY A 151 14.85 6.92 3.71
N ARG A 152 16.00 6.36 3.32
CA ARG A 152 17.17 6.22 4.19
C ARG A 152 18.04 7.47 4.25
N THR A 153 18.20 8.19 3.14
CA THR A 153 19.09 9.37 3.09
C THR A 153 18.39 10.67 3.49
N ILE A 154 17.10 10.82 3.19
CA ILE A 154 16.37 12.06 3.46
C ILE A 154 15.33 11.88 4.54
N LEU A 155 14.41 10.94 4.37
CA LEU A 155 13.27 10.83 5.29
C LEU A 155 13.72 10.40 6.69
N ASN A 156 14.68 9.49 6.78
CA ASN A 156 15.32 9.09 8.03
C ASN A 156 15.91 10.29 8.76
N ASP A 157 16.74 11.09 8.09
CA ASP A 157 17.42 12.24 8.70
C ASP A 157 16.43 13.34 9.07
N PHE A 158 15.41 13.57 8.24
CA PHE A 158 14.31 14.45 8.55
C PHE A 158 13.60 14.02 9.85
N LEU A 159 13.27 12.72 10.01
CA LEU A 159 12.64 12.21 11.22
C LEU A 159 13.57 12.32 12.43
N LYS A 160 14.85 11.99 12.29
CA LYS A 160 15.85 12.12 13.37
C LYS A 160 15.96 13.55 13.87
N ILE A 161 16.14 14.51 12.96
CA ILE A 161 16.38 15.92 13.30
C ILE A 161 15.10 16.58 13.83
N GLN A 162 13.97 16.40 13.14
CA GLN A 162 12.74 17.14 13.47
C GLN A 162 11.99 16.57 14.68
N LEU A 163 12.15 15.28 14.95
CA LEU A 163 11.48 14.60 16.07
C LEU A 163 12.44 14.21 17.20
N ALA A 164 13.72 14.61 17.12
CA ALA A 164 14.77 14.28 18.08
C ALA A 164 14.85 12.77 18.39
N LEU A 165 14.80 11.95 17.35
CA LEU A 165 14.87 10.48 17.45
C LEU A 165 16.31 9.99 17.25
N ASP A 166 16.67 8.89 17.93
CA ASP A 166 17.97 8.22 17.74
C ASP A 166 18.14 7.70 16.30
N SER A 167 17.03 7.23 15.71
CA SER A 167 16.96 6.73 14.35
C SER A 167 15.60 7.04 13.74
N GLY A 168 15.59 7.39 12.45
CA GLY A 168 14.40 7.53 11.64
C GLY A 168 14.05 6.24 10.89
N LEU A 169 14.81 5.16 11.11
CA LEU A 169 14.54 3.83 10.56
C LEU A 169 13.47 3.15 11.42
N CYS A 170 12.22 3.38 11.07
CA CYS A 170 11.06 2.93 11.84
C CYS A 170 9.90 2.52 10.94
N TRP A 171 8.90 1.87 11.53
CA TRP A 171 7.75 1.41 10.74
C TRP A 171 6.86 2.55 10.22
N LEU A 172 6.91 3.75 10.81
CA LEU A 172 6.30 4.96 10.22
C LEU A 172 6.97 5.35 8.89
N ASN A 173 8.30 5.37 8.86
CA ASN A 173 9.08 5.69 7.67
C ASN A 173 8.71 4.72 6.54
N ALA A 174 8.75 3.40 6.83
CA ALA A 174 8.31 2.37 5.90
C ALA A 174 6.86 2.59 5.44
N SER A 175 5.91 2.75 6.36
CA SER A 175 4.49 2.96 6.04
C SER A 175 4.27 4.15 5.12
N PHE A 176 4.98 5.25 5.36
CA PHE A 176 4.87 6.48 4.60
C PHE A 176 5.37 6.31 3.16
N LEU A 177 6.54 5.68 2.97
CA LEU A 177 7.08 5.43 1.63
C LEU A 177 6.20 4.46 0.85
N LEU A 178 5.74 3.38 1.50
CA LEU A 178 4.80 2.44 0.88
C LEU A 178 3.49 3.11 0.50
N ALA A 179 3.04 4.09 1.29
CA ALA A 179 1.87 4.86 0.94
C ALA A 179 2.10 5.64 -0.37
N ILE A 180 3.22 6.35 -0.48
CA ILE A 180 3.59 7.08 -1.71
C ILE A 180 3.63 6.14 -2.91
N MET A 181 4.19 4.94 -2.76
CA MET A 181 4.28 3.95 -3.83
C MET A 181 2.93 3.37 -4.24
N ALA A 182 1.98 3.24 -3.30
CA ALA A 182 0.63 2.80 -3.58
C ALA A 182 -0.23 3.89 -4.26
N LEU A 183 0.09 5.18 -4.07
CA LEU A 183 -0.70 6.29 -4.58
C LEU A 183 -0.91 6.25 -6.11
N PRO A 184 0.11 6.04 -6.96
CA PRO A 184 -0.11 6.04 -8.40
C PRO A 184 -1.13 5.02 -8.88
N THR A 185 -1.06 3.84 -8.27
CA THR A 185 -1.93 2.72 -8.60
C THR A 185 -3.37 3.03 -8.19
N ILE A 186 -3.57 3.58 -6.99
CA ILE A 186 -4.90 3.98 -6.51
C ILE A 186 -5.43 5.15 -7.35
N VAL A 187 -4.63 6.20 -7.55
CA VAL A 187 -5.04 7.42 -8.26
C VAL A 187 -5.44 7.11 -9.69
N SER A 188 -4.60 6.40 -10.45
CA SER A 188 -4.86 6.13 -11.87
C SER A 188 -6.13 5.29 -12.06
N VAL A 189 -6.27 4.18 -11.32
CA VAL A 189 -7.43 3.28 -11.48
C VAL A 189 -8.72 3.92 -10.96
N CYS A 190 -8.66 4.69 -9.86
CA CYS A 190 -9.83 5.39 -9.35
C CYS A 190 -10.25 6.53 -10.30
N GLU A 191 -9.31 7.25 -10.89
CA GLU A 191 -9.59 8.36 -11.80
C GLU A 191 -10.26 7.86 -13.08
N ASP A 192 -9.75 6.81 -13.73
CA ASP A 192 -10.38 6.20 -14.91
C ASP A 192 -11.81 5.71 -14.58
N ALA A 193 -11.99 5.12 -13.40
CA ALA A 193 -13.31 4.68 -12.94
C ALA A 193 -14.30 5.83 -12.76
N ILE A 194 -13.84 6.97 -12.24
CA ILE A 194 -14.66 8.18 -12.05
C ILE A 194 -14.97 8.85 -13.38
N ASP A 195 -13.98 8.94 -14.27
CA ASP A 195 -14.11 9.54 -15.61
C ASP A 195 -15.09 8.74 -16.49
N SER A 196 -15.18 7.41 -16.28
CA SER A 196 -16.11 6.53 -17.01
C SER A 196 -17.60 6.73 -16.67
N VAL A 197 -17.92 7.51 -15.63
CA VAL A 197 -19.32 7.74 -15.23
C VAL A 197 -20.03 8.61 -16.30
N PRO A 198 -21.17 8.15 -16.87
CA PRO A 198 -21.88 8.87 -17.92
C PRO A 198 -22.24 10.30 -17.56
N GLN A 199 -22.03 11.24 -18.49
CA GLN A 199 -22.28 12.66 -18.28
C GLN A 199 -23.76 12.95 -18.00
N ASP A 200 -24.68 12.16 -18.55
CA ASP A 200 -26.12 12.30 -18.35
C ASP A 200 -26.52 12.15 -16.88
N LEU A 201 -25.88 11.24 -16.14
CA LEU A 201 -26.12 11.07 -14.70
C LEU A 201 -25.69 12.32 -13.92
N LYS A 202 -24.58 12.93 -14.34
CA LYS A 202 -24.04 14.16 -13.72
C LYS A 202 -24.97 15.35 -14.00
N ASN A 203 -25.38 15.51 -15.26
CA ASN A 203 -26.27 16.57 -15.71
C ASN A 203 -27.65 16.46 -15.05
N ALA A 204 -28.21 15.24 -14.93
CA ALA A 204 -29.48 15.02 -14.26
C ALA A 204 -29.44 15.43 -12.77
N SER A 205 -28.36 15.08 -12.06
CA SER A 205 -28.16 15.49 -10.66
C SER A 205 -28.11 17.01 -10.51
N LEU A 206 -27.34 17.70 -11.37
CA LEU A 206 -27.23 19.15 -11.36
C LEU A 206 -28.56 19.84 -11.73
N ALA A 207 -29.31 19.29 -12.69
CA ALA A 207 -30.63 19.78 -13.09
C ALA A 207 -31.65 19.69 -11.95
N MET A 208 -31.53 18.70 -11.04
CA MET A 208 -32.33 18.61 -9.81
C MET A 208 -31.90 19.60 -8.71
N GLY A 209 -30.97 20.53 -8.99
CA GLY A 209 -30.51 21.55 -8.05
C GLY A 209 -29.42 21.08 -7.08
N ALA A 210 -28.79 19.92 -7.32
CA ALA A 210 -27.66 19.46 -6.52
C ALA A 210 -26.42 20.32 -6.78
N THR A 211 -25.57 20.50 -5.76
CA THR A 211 -24.25 21.12 -5.95
C THR A 211 -23.28 20.17 -6.67
N ARG A 212 -22.15 20.68 -7.19
CA ARG A 212 -21.12 19.83 -7.82
C ARG A 212 -20.60 18.80 -6.82
N TRP A 213 -20.31 19.21 -5.59
CA TRP A 213 -19.88 18.28 -4.53
C TRP A 213 -20.94 17.23 -4.20
N GLN A 214 -22.23 17.60 -4.16
CA GLN A 214 -23.31 16.62 -3.94
C GLN A 214 -23.42 15.63 -5.10
N THR A 215 -23.24 16.10 -6.33
CA THR A 215 -23.20 15.24 -7.52
C THR A 215 -22.02 14.26 -7.45
N ILE A 216 -20.81 14.75 -7.14
CA ILE A 216 -19.62 13.91 -6.97
C ILE A 216 -19.85 12.88 -5.86
N SER A 217 -20.19 13.33 -4.65
CA SER A 217 -20.26 12.45 -3.47
C SER A 217 -21.45 11.48 -3.47
N LYS A 218 -22.58 11.82 -4.11
CA LYS A 218 -23.82 11.01 -4.05
C LYS A 218 -24.19 10.31 -5.35
N VAL A 219 -23.61 10.70 -6.48
CA VAL A 219 -23.90 10.10 -7.78
C VAL A 219 -22.64 9.50 -8.39
N VAL A 220 -21.61 10.31 -8.59
CA VAL A 220 -20.39 9.88 -9.30
C VAL A 220 -19.62 8.82 -8.49
N ILE A 221 -19.26 9.11 -7.24
CA ILE A 221 -18.51 8.16 -6.39
C ILE A 221 -19.27 6.84 -6.23
N PRO A 222 -20.58 6.83 -5.88
CA PRO A 222 -21.37 5.60 -5.84
C PRO A 222 -21.41 4.81 -7.15
N ALA A 223 -21.47 5.49 -8.30
CA ALA A 223 -21.47 4.86 -9.62
C ALA A 223 -20.09 4.25 -9.96
N ALA A 224 -19.00 4.94 -9.60
CA ALA A 224 -17.62 4.52 -9.85
C ALA A 224 -17.09 3.49 -8.84
N MET A 225 -17.88 3.09 -7.83
CA MET A 225 -17.39 2.26 -6.72
C MET A 225 -16.71 0.97 -7.19
N SER A 226 -17.18 0.29 -8.23
CA SER A 226 -16.52 -0.93 -8.70
C SER A 226 -15.07 -0.71 -9.13
N GLY A 227 -14.79 0.41 -9.81
CA GLY A 227 -13.43 0.74 -10.22
C GLY A 227 -12.60 1.31 -9.08
N ILE A 228 -13.18 2.14 -8.20
CA ILE A 228 -12.49 2.61 -6.97
C ILE A 228 -12.05 1.43 -6.10
N THR A 229 -12.91 0.42 -5.98
CA THR A 229 -12.62 -0.79 -5.19
C THR A 229 -11.50 -1.62 -5.81
N ALA A 230 -11.47 -1.71 -7.14
CA ALA A 230 -10.38 -2.37 -7.86
C ALA A 230 -9.05 -1.61 -7.68
N GLY A 231 -9.07 -0.27 -7.74
CA GLY A 231 -7.90 0.57 -7.52
C GLY A 231 -7.30 0.44 -6.12
N ILE A 232 -8.14 0.41 -5.08
CA ILE A 232 -7.69 0.17 -3.70
C ILE A 232 -7.04 -1.22 -3.58
N ILE A 233 -7.68 -2.27 -4.11
CA ILE A 233 -7.17 -3.64 -4.03
C ILE A 233 -5.81 -3.75 -4.73
N LEU A 234 -5.69 -3.14 -5.92
CA LEU A 234 -4.44 -3.16 -6.68
C LEU A 234 -3.32 -2.40 -5.97
N GLY A 235 -3.61 -1.23 -5.40
CA GLY A 235 -2.64 -0.46 -4.62
C GLY A 235 -2.20 -1.17 -3.33
N MET A 236 -3.14 -1.86 -2.67
CA MET A 236 -2.88 -2.65 -1.48
C MET A 236 -1.98 -3.87 -1.75
N GLY A 237 -2.20 -4.57 -2.87
CA GLY A 237 -1.32 -5.68 -3.29
C GLY A 237 0.13 -5.23 -3.45
N ARG A 238 0.37 -4.00 -3.94
CA ARG A 238 1.72 -3.43 -4.03
C ARG A 238 2.31 -3.12 -2.66
N ALA A 239 1.54 -2.48 -1.77
CA ALA A 239 2.02 -2.14 -0.42
C ALA A 239 2.37 -3.38 0.41
N LEU A 240 1.60 -4.46 0.32
CA LEU A 240 1.86 -5.70 1.06
C LEU A 240 3.10 -6.46 0.57
N GLY A 241 3.41 -6.32 -0.72
CA GLY A 241 4.50 -7.05 -1.36
C GLY A 241 5.81 -6.31 -1.45
N GLU A 242 5.86 -5.06 -0.99
CA GLU A 242 7.06 -4.26 -1.10
C GLU A 242 8.13 -4.77 -0.13
N THR A 243 9.33 -4.97 -0.68
CA THR A 243 10.38 -5.71 0.00
C THR A 243 11.59 -4.81 0.22
N ILE A 244 12.10 -4.21 -0.85
CA ILE A 244 13.41 -3.57 -0.80
C ILE A 244 13.33 -2.23 -0.07
N THR A 245 12.30 -1.44 -0.36
CA THR A 245 12.05 -0.19 0.35
C THR A 245 11.93 -0.45 1.85
N VAL A 246 11.15 -1.44 2.25
CA VAL A 246 10.91 -1.79 3.65
C VAL A 246 12.21 -2.24 4.33
N THR A 247 12.97 -3.13 3.68
CA THR A 247 14.26 -3.62 4.20
C THR A 247 15.26 -2.48 4.41
N MET A 248 15.19 -1.38 3.66
CA MET A 248 16.12 -0.26 3.82
C MET A 248 15.78 0.70 4.97
N VAL A 249 14.49 0.77 5.35
CA VAL A 249 13.96 1.89 6.15
C VAL A 249 13.17 1.48 7.38
N ALA A 250 12.74 0.23 7.51
CA ALA A 250 11.90 -0.21 8.63
C ALA A 250 12.66 -0.43 9.94
N GLY A 251 13.99 -0.39 9.91
CA GLY A 251 14.86 -0.62 11.07
C GLY A 251 15.32 -2.07 11.21
N ASN A 252 14.59 -3.04 10.64
CA ASN A 252 14.91 -4.48 10.63
C ASN A 252 15.21 -5.05 12.03
N GLN A 253 14.39 -4.69 13.01
CA GLN A 253 14.46 -5.26 14.35
C GLN A 253 13.29 -6.23 14.55
N ILE A 254 13.57 -7.47 14.94
CA ILE A 254 12.54 -8.49 15.21
C ILE A 254 11.96 -8.30 16.62
N ILE A 255 11.36 -7.14 16.84
CA ILE A 255 10.72 -6.77 18.10
C ILE A 255 9.27 -6.38 17.85
N LEU A 256 8.42 -6.58 18.85
CA LEU A 256 7.09 -6.00 18.86
C LEU A 256 7.19 -4.60 19.50
N PRO A 257 6.73 -3.52 18.84
CA PRO A 257 6.75 -2.20 19.45
C PRO A 257 5.96 -2.20 20.76
N GLU A 258 6.55 -1.62 21.81
CA GLU A 258 5.91 -1.42 23.11
C GLU A 258 5.85 0.10 23.42
N PRO A 259 4.65 0.70 23.53
CA PRO A 259 3.34 0.13 23.12
C PRO A 259 3.27 -0.11 21.61
N ILE A 260 2.33 -0.96 21.15
CA ILE A 260 2.14 -1.29 19.71
C ILE A 260 1.95 -0.04 18.83
N THR A 261 1.46 1.04 19.44
CA THR A 261 1.25 2.35 18.81
C THR A 261 2.52 3.19 18.66
N ASN A 262 3.67 2.72 19.14
CA ASN A 262 4.94 3.42 18.97
C ASN A 262 5.40 3.31 17.51
N VAL A 263 4.96 4.29 16.71
CA VAL A 263 5.23 4.39 15.26
C VAL A 263 6.72 4.57 14.92
N PHE A 264 7.53 4.97 15.90
CA PHE A 264 8.96 5.26 15.74
C PHE A 264 9.86 4.06 16.06
N SER A 265 9.29 2.94 16.49
CA SER A 265 10.04 1.70 16.72
C SER A 265 10.46 1.04 15.40
N GLY A 266 11.62 0.38 15.41
CA GLY A 266 12.05 -0.49 14.32
C GLY A 266 11.23 -1.78 14.29
N VAL A 267 10.87 -2.23 13.10
CA VAL A 267 10.22 -3.54 12.90
C VAL A 267 10.88 -4.28 11.74
N GLN A 268 10.75 -5.60 11.75
CA GLN A 268 11.12 -6.45 10.64
C GLN A 268 9.86 -7.07 10.02
N THR A 269 9.73 -6.97 8.71
CA THR A 269 8.61 -7.57 7.96
C THR A 269 9.02 -8.92 7.38
N ILE A 270 8.03 -9.74 6.99
CA ILE A 270 8.27 -11.02 6.32
C ILE A 270 9.12 -10.81 5.07
N THR A 271 8.79 -9.78 4.28
CA THR A 271 9.53 -9.43 3.08
C THR A 271 11.00 -9.10 3.38
N ALA A 272 11.27 -8.34 4.46
CA ALA A 272 12.63 -8.02 4.89
C ALA A 272 13.40 -9.26 5.38
N THR A 273 12.79 -10.11 6.20
CA THR A 273 13.41 -11.37 6.65
C THR A 273 13.81 -12.26 5.48
N LEU A 274 12.90 -12.44 4.51
CA LEU A 274 13.18 -13.20 3.30
C LEU A 274 14.35 -12.62 2.50
N ALA A 275 14.43 -11.29 2.36
CA ALA A 275 15.49 -10.65 1.61
C ALA A 275 16.86 -10.70 2.32
N LEU A 276 16.88 -10.60 3.65
CA LEU A 276 18.10 -10.56 4.44
C LEU A 276 18.72 -11.93 4.67
N GLU A 277 17.91 -12.97 4.88
CA GLU A 277 18.40 -14.23 5.45
C GLU A 277 18.56 -15.36 4.42
N ILE A 278 17.77 -15.37 3.34
CA ILE A 278 17.73 -16.49 2.38
C ILE A 278 19.10 -16.83 1.77
N LYS A 279 19.97 -15.83 1.59
CA LYS A 279 21.28 -16.01 0.97
C LYS A 279 22.14 -17.01 1.75
N ASN A 280 22.09 -16.93 3.08
CA ASN A 280 22.94 -17.71 3.96
C ASN A 280 22.18 -18.88 4.63
N ALA A 281 20.89 -19.02 4.33
CA ALA A 281 20.04 -20.03 4.93
C ALA A 281 20.26 -21.41 4.29
N SER A 282 20.44 -22.42 5.14
CA SER A 282 20.52 -23.83 4.75
C SER A 282 19.68 -24.70 5.68
N GLY A 283 19.40 -25.94 5.28
CA GLY A 283 18.59 -26.89 6.04
C GLY A 283 17.27 -26.29 6.53
N LEU A 284 16.97 -26.51 7.81
CA LEU A 284 15.72 -26.10 8.46
C LEU A 284 15.51 -24.58 8.44
N HIS A 285 16.58 -23.77 8.47
CA HIS A 285 16.45 -22.33 8.37
C HIS A 285 15.92 -21.89 6.99
N ARG A 286 16.37 -22.54 5.92
CA ARG A 286 15.87 -22.25 4.58
C ARG A 286 14.40 -22.67 4.43
N GLU A 287 14.05 -23.83 4.98
CA GLU A 287 12.68 -24.33 4.99
C GLU A 287 11.73 -23.40 5.78
N SER A 288 12.19 -22.83 6.91
CA SER A 288 11.41 -21.86 7.68
C SER A 288 11.14 -20.55 6.93
N LEU A 289 12.09 -20.11 6.10
CA LEU A 289 11.90 -18.96 5.20
C LEU A 289 10.85 -19.25 4.13
N PHE A 290 10.79 -20.48 3.58
CA PHE A 290 9.69 -20.85 2.68
C PHE A 290 8.34 -20.86 3.38
N ALA A 291 8.28 -21.32 4.64
CA ALA A 291 7.08 -21.22 5.46
C ALA A 291 6.63 -19.76 5.64
N LEU A 292 7.56 -18.83 5.94
CA LEU A 292 7.27 -17.39 5.96
C LEU A 292 6.74 -16.86 4.61
N GLY A 293 7.33 -17.30 3.49
CA GLY A 293 6.87 -16.96 2.14
C GLY A 293 5.40 -17.36 1.89
N ILE A 294 4.98 -18.51 2.40
CA ILE A 294 3.57 -18.93 2.33
C ILE A 294 2.69 -18.10 3.24
N VAL A 295 3.14 -17.78 4.45
CA VAL A 295 2.39 -16.90 5.34
C VAL A 295 2.12 -15.55 4.66
N LEU A 296 3.12 -14.97 4.00
CA LEU A 296 2.95 -13.74 3.22
C LEU A 296 1.93 -13.91 2.09
N PHE A 297 2.00 -15.01 1.33
CA PHE A 297 1.03 -15.30 0.26
C PHE A 297 -0.40 -15.43 0.81
N ILE A 298 -0.59 -16.14 1.92
CA ILE A 298 -1.87 -16.31 2.59
C ILE A 298 -2.39 -14.98 3.13
N ILE A 299 -1.55 -14.16 3.76
CA ILE A 299 -1.92 -12.82 4.24
C ILE A 299 -2.41 -11.96 3.08
N SER A 300 -1.69 -11.94 1.95
CA SER A 300 -2.11 -11.23 0.75
C SER A 300 -3.47 -11.72 0.24
N LEU A 301 -3.68 -13.04 0.16
CA LEU A 301 -4.95 -13.64 -0.29
C LEU A 301 -6.11 -13.26 0.65
N ILE A 302 -5.92 -13.39 1.96
CA ILE A 302 -6.93 -13.05 2.98
C ILE A 302 -7.30 -11.58 2.88
N ILE A 303 -6.30 -10.69 2.81
CA ILE A 303 -6.54 -9.25 2.71
C ILE A 303 -7.28 -8.91 1.41
N ASN A 304 -6.90 -9.51 0.28
CA ASN A 304 -7.61 -9.37 -1.00
C ASN A 304 -9.06 -9.88 -0.93
N LEU A 305 -9.31 -10.99 -0.22
CA LEU A 305 -10.65 -11.54 -0.01
C LEU A 305 -11.49 -10.61 0.88
N ILE A 306 -10.95 -10.14 1.99
CA ILE A 306 -11.61 -9.21 2.91
C ILE A 306 -11.96 -7.92 2.18
N ALA A 307 -11.03 -7.35 1.43
CA ALA A 307 -11.26 -6.15 0.63
C ALA A 307 -12.43 -6.37 -0.34
N ASN A 308 -12.42 -7.46 -1.11
CA ASN A 308 -13.52 -7.83 -2.00
C ASN A 308 -14.86 -7.99 -1.25
N LEU A 309 -14.88 -8.60 -0.07
CA LEU A 309 -16.09 -8.79 0.72
C LEU A 309 -16.65 -7.48 1.28
N VAL A 310 -15.81 -6.64 1.87
CA VAL A 310 -16.18 -5.32 2.41
C VAL A 310 -16.70 -4.43 1.28
N LEU A 311 -15.95 -4.37 0.19
CA LEU A 311 -16.25 -3.50 -0.94
C LEU A 311 -17.48 -4.00 -1.73
N SER A 312 -17.71 -5.31 -1.82
CA SER A 312 -18.94 -5.87 -2.40
C SER A 312 -20.18 -5.57 -1.55
N ARG A 313 -20.07 -5.48 -0.22
CA ARG A 313 -21.17 -5.05 0.66
C ARG A 313 -21.49 -3.57 0.44
N ILE A 314 -20.46 -2.73 0.30
CA ILE A 314 -20.61 -1.30 0.01
C ILE A 314 -21.27 -1.11 -1.36
N ARG A 315 -20.78 -1.80 -2.40
CA ARG A 315 -21.39 -1.82 -3.74
C ARG A 315 -22.86 -2.19 -3.69
N ARG A 316 -23.26 -3.23 -2.94
CA ARG A 316 -24.66 -3.68 -2.82
C ARG A 316 -25.58 -2.66 -2.14
N LYS A 317 -25.01 -1.76 -1.32
CA LYS A 317 -25.76 -0.68 -0.68
C LYS A 317 -26.07 0.48 -1.64
N PHE A 318 -25.23 0.67 -2.67
CA PHE A 318 -25.32 1.77 -3.63
C PHE A 318 -25.90 1.35 -4.99
N THR A 319 -25.54 0.17 -5.49
CA THR A 319 -26.24 -0.48 -6.61
C THR A 319 -27.54 -1.04 -6.07
N GLY A 320 -28.61 -0.25 -6.14
CA GLY A 320 -29.95 -0.67 -5.74
C GLY A 320 -30.43 -1.86 -6.56
N LYS A 321 -29.99 -3.08 -6.21
CA LYS A 321 -30.72 -4.27 -6.61
C LYS A 321 -32.06 -4.18 -5.91
N SER A 322 -33.07 -3.80 -6.70
CA SER A 322 -34.48 -3.96 -6.42
C SER A 322 -34.73 -5.44 -6.12
N LYS A 323 -34.48 -5.87 -4.88
CA LYS A 323 -35.22 -7.00 -4.34
C LYS A 323 -36.59 -6.42 -4.04
N LYS A 324 -37.59 -6.77 -4.86
CA LYS A 324 -39.00 -6.79 -4.46
C LYS A 324 -39.06 -7.50 -3.10
N ARG A 325 -38.99 -6.74 -2.02
CA ARG A 325 -39.27 -7.19 -0.65
C ARG A 325 -40.44 -6.36 -0.21
N ILE A 326 -41.58 -7.04 -0.13
CA ILE A 326 -42.85 -6.54 0.37
C ILE A 326 -42.55 -5.74 1.65
N PHE A 327 -42.83 -4.44 1.58
CA PHE A 327 -42.49 -3.46 2.60
C PHE A 327 -43.41 -3.65 3.81
N ASN A 328 -42.90 -4.20 4.90
CA ASN A 328 -43.58 -4.15 6.19
C ASN A 328 -42.86 -3.12 7.09
N LYS A 329 -43.52 -1.97 7.34
CA LYS A 329 -42.95 -0.80 8.04
C LYS A 329 -42.57 -1.10 9.50
N GLU A 330 -43.14 -2.13 10.11
CA GLU A 330 -42.90 -2.47 11.52
C GLU A 330 -41.51 -3.07 11.77
N LYS A 331 -41.00 -3.92 10.86
CA LYS A 331 -39.68 -4.56 11.00
C LYS A 331 -38.48 -3.58 10.93
N ILE A 332 -38.66 -2.40 10.33
CA ILE A 332 -37.58 -1.39 10.21
C ILE A 332 -37.38 -0.63 11.54
N LYS A 333 -38.46 -0.41 12.29
CA LYS A 333 -38.40 0.26 13.60
C LYS A 333 -37.70 -0.63 14.63
N GLU A 334 -38.03 -1.91 14.63
CA GLU A 334 -37.45 -2.93 15.51
C GLU A 334 -35.97 -3.19 15.20
N LYS A 335 -35.59 -3.23 13.90
CA LYS A 335 -34.18 -3.40 13.50
C LYS A 335 -33.30 -2.20 13.83
N ARG A 336 -33.84 -0.96 13.78
CA ARG A 336 -33.12 0.25 14.23
C ARG A 336 -32.93 0.27 15.74
N ILE A 337 -33.94 -0.15 16.51
CA ILE A 337 -33.87 -0.23 17.97
C ILE A 337 -32.84 -1.30 18.39
N ASN A 338 -32.83 -2.46 17.72
CA ASN A 338 -31.85 -3.50 18.02
C ASN A 338 -30.42 -3.10 17.62
N LEU A 339 -30.22 -2.41 16.49
CA LEU A 339 -28.90 -1.86 16.13
C LEU A 339 -28.38 -0.81 17.12
N LEU A 340 -29.28 0.03 17.67
CA LEU A 340 -28.93 1.00 18.71
C LEU A 340 -28.60 0.31 20.03
N LYS A 341 -29.35 -0.74 20.41
CA LYS A 341 -29.05 -1.57 21.59
C LYS A 341 -27.71 -2.31 21.43
N SER A 342 -27.44 -2.89 20.26
CA SER A 342 -26.16 -3.54 19.98
C SER A 342 -24.98 -2.56 20.02
N GLY A 343 -25.14 -1.35 19.49
CA GLY A 343 -24.11 -0.31 19.57
C GLY A 343 -23.83 0.16 21.00
N LEU A 344 -24.86 0.22 21.85
CA LEU A 344 -24.72 0.58 23.26
C LEU A 344 -24.04 -0.54 24.07
N VAL A 345 -24.36 -1.79 23.80
CA VAL A 345 -23.70 -2.96 24.42
C VAL A 345 -22.23 -3.04 24.01
N ILE A 346 -21.92 -2.85 22.71
CA ILE A 346 -20.52 -2.82 22.23
C ILE A 346 -19.75 -1.65 22.86
N GLY A 347 -20.36 -0.46 22.95
CA GLY A 347 -19.76 0.69 23.61
C GLY A 347 -19.50 0.46 25.10
N LEU A 348 -20.42 -0.23 25.80
CA LEU A 348 -20.28 -0.59 27.21
C LEU A 348 -19.16 -1.62 27.42
N ILE A 349 -19.06 -2.64 26.56
CA ILE A 349 -17.99 -3.65 26.59
C ILE A 349 -16.63 -2.99 26.35
N ILE A 350 -16.53 -2.07 25.38
CA ILE A 350 -15.29 -1.32 25.12
C ILE A 350 -14.94 -0.43 26.32
N GLY A 351 -15.90 0.29 26.90
CA GLY A 351 -15.69 1.12 28.09
C GLY A 351 -15.23 0.31 29.31
N ILE A 352 -15.84 -0.85 29.56
CA ILE A 352 -15.44 -1.76 30.64
C ILE A 352 -14.05 -2.34 30.37
N SER A 353 -13.74 -2.70 29.12
CA SER A 353 -12.41 -3.23 28.75
C SER A 353 -11.31 -2.17 28.95
N PHE A 354 -11.54 -0.92 28.55
CA PHE A 354 -10.62 0.19 28.81
C PHE A 354 -10.51 0.52 30.30
N GLY A 355 -11.61 0.43 31.05
CA GLY A 355 -11.61 0.58 32.51
C GLY A 355 -10.78 -0.50 33.21
N ILE A 356 -10.91 -1.76 32.80
CA ILE A 356 -10.12 -2.89 33.31
C ILE A 356 -8.64 -2.71 32.95
N VAL A 357 -8.32 -2.34 31.71
CA VAL A 357 -6.93 -2.06 31.29
C VAL A 357 -6.33 -0.90 32.09
N GLY A 358 -7.08 0.18 32.32
CA GLY A 358 -6.67 1.30 33.17
C GLY A 358 -6.42 0.87 34.62
N LEU A 359 -7.30 0.03 35.18
CA LEU A 359 -7.18 -0.48 36.55
C LEU A 359 -6.00 -1.46 36.71
N LEU A 360 -5.75 -2.30 35.71
CA LEU A 360 -4.58 -3.19 35.65
C LEU A 360 -3.27 -2.40 35.50
N ASN A 361 -3.24 -1.36 34.67
CA ASN A 361 -2.07 -0.48 34.56
C ASN A 361 -1.82 0.27 35.87
N THR A 362 -2.87 0.69 36.56
CA THR A 362 -2.74 1.35 37.86
C THR A 362 -2.22 0.37 38.92
N ALA A 363 -2.72 -0.86 38.94
CA ALA A 363 -2.22 -1.92 39.82
C ALA A 363 -0.74 -2.26 39.56
N ARG A 364 -0.32 -2.23 38.28
CA ARG A 364 1.07 -2.45 37.87
C ARG A 364 1.99 -1.29 38.25
N VAL A 365 1.53 -0.04 38.08
CA VAL A 365 2.26 1.15 38.57
C VAL A 365 2.39 1.12 40.09
N ILE A 366 1.38 0.62 40.82
CA ILE A 366 1.45 0.43 42.27
C ILE A 366 2.48 -0.66 42.64
N SER A 367 2.57 -1.76 41.88
CA SER A 367 3.61 -2.78 42.10
C SER A 367 5.01 -2.28 41.77
N ASP A 368 5.16 -1.49 40.70
CA ASP A 368 6.45 -0.94 40.27
C ASP A 368 6.96 0.16 41.22
N LEU A 369 6.07 0.79 42.00
CA LEU A 369 6.39 1.73 43.08
C LEU A 369 6.76 1.04 44.41
N GLY A 370 6.81 -0.29 44.47
CA GLY A 370 7.23 -1.05 45.66
C GLY A 370 6.23 -1.01 46.83
N LEU A 371 4.96 -0.66 46.58
CA LEU A 371 3.93 -0.64 47.61
C LEU A 371 3.34 -2.06 47.79
N GLU A 372 3.93 -2.87 48.65
CA GLU A 372 3.32 -4.14 49.08
C GLU A 372 2.22 -3.89 50.12
N PHE A 373 0.98 -4.26 49.79
CA PHE A 373 -0.12 -4.31 50.76
C PHE A 373 -0.04 -5.63 51.54
N VAL A 374 0.68 -5.64 52.66
CA VAL A 374 0.67 -6.77 53.60
C VAL A 374 -0.54 -6.64 54.52
N ILE A 375 -1.55 -7.50 54.31
CA ILE A 375 -2.66 -7.65 55.24
C ILE A 375 -2.25 -8.73 56.27
N ASN A 376 -1.73 -8.31 57.42
CA ASN A 376 -1.54 -9.23 58.54
C ASN A 376 -2.88 -9.44 59.25
N ILE A 377 -3.34 -10.70 59.26
CA ILE A 377 -4.51 -11.11 60.04
C ILE A 377 -3.99 -11.95 61.20
N GLU A 378 -3.63 -11.28 62.30
CA GLU A 378 -3.44 -11.93 63.59
C GLU A 378 -4.31 -11.24 64.65
N GLU A 379 -5.16 -12.06 65.25
CA GLU A 379 -5.97 -11.93 66.47
C GLU A 379 -6.89 -10.72 66.70
N ILE A 380 -8.08 -11.09 67.19
CA ILE A 380 -9.27 -10.26 67.39
C ILE A 380 -9.08 -9.40 68.65
N GLY A 381 -8.89 -8.09 68.48
CA GLY A 381 -8.99 -7.13 69.58
C GLY A 381 -8.33 -5.78 69.30
N GLU A 382 -9.17 -4.79 68.95
CA GLU A 382 -8.90 -3.34 68.91
C GLU A 382 -7.82 -2.78 67.95
N GLN A 383 -8.30 -1.87 67.07
CA GLN A 383 -7.59 -0.95 66.16
C GLN A 383 -6.83 -1.57 64.96
N LEU A 384 -7.43 -1.42 63.77
CA LEU A 384 -6.76 -1.57 62.47
C LEU A 384 -5.71 -0.44 62.31
N GLU A 385 -4.45 -0.72 62.63
CA GLU A 385 -3.33 0.14 62.25
C GLU A 385 -2.87 -0.17 60.82
N PHE A 386 -2.93 0.84 59.94
CA PHE A 386 -2.33 0.80 58.61
C PHE A 386 -0.88 1.25 58.71
N SER A 387 0.08 0.33 58.68
CA SER A 387 1.50 0.65 58.60
C SER A 387 2.02 0.50 57.16
N ILE A 388 2.58 1.57 56.61
CA ILE A 388 3.31 1.57 55.34
C ILE A 388 4.78 1.33 55.69
N SER A 389 5.29 0.13 55.41
CA SER A 389 6.73 -0.16 55.52
C SER A 389 7.36 -0.05 54.13
N GLY A 390 8.47 0.69 54.02
CA GLY A 390 9.22 0.81 52.75
C GLY A 390 9.68 2.21 52.33
N LEU A 391 9.75 3.21 53.22
CA LEU A 391 10.35 4.52 52.91
C LEU A 391 11.61 4.76 53.76
N GLU A 392 12.69 4.05 53.45
CA GLU A 392 14.03 4.55 53.70
C GLU A 392 14.67 4.97 52.38
N MET A 393 15.11 6.24 52.33
CA MET A 393 15.77 6.97 51.23
C MET A 393 14.88 7.66 50.19
N TYR A 394 14.43 8.87 50.52
CA TYR A 394 14.94 10.11 49.90
C TYR A 394 14.55 11.30 50.78
N LYS A 395 15.51 11.85 51.53
CA LYS A 395 15.37 13.11 52.26
C LYS A 395 15.37 14.25 51.24
N LEU A 396 14.22 14.52 50.61
CA LEU A 396 14.01 15.74 49.84
C LEU A 396 13.20 16.73 50.67
N SER A 397 13.95 17.71 51.20
CA SER A 397 13.57 19.05 51.62
C SER A 397 12.08 19.32 51.84
N SER A 398 11.78 19.59 53.10
CA SER A 398 10.58 20.22 53.65
C SER A 398 10.03 21.38 52.79
N SER A 399 8.91 21.14 52.11
CA SER A 399 7.90 22.16 51.79
C SER A 399 6.67 21.48 51.18
N LEU A 400 5.53 21.62 51.86
CA LEU A 400 4.16 21.30 51.42
C LEU A 400 3.71 19.81 51.45
N GLY A 401 3.05 19.46 52.57
CA GLY A 401 1.75 18.74 52.52
C GLY A 401 1.74 17.31 51.98
N GLY A 402 2.53 16.41 52.57
CA GLY A 402 2.48 14.98 52.31
C GLY A 402 1.17 14.30 52.73
N ILE A 403 0.87 13.17 52.08
CA ILE A 403 -0.20 12.17 52.32
C ILE A 403 -1.56 12.45 51.65
N ARG A 404 -2.04 13.69 51.50
CA ARG A 404 -3.32 13.94 50.81
C ARG A 404 -3.24 13.96 49.28
N PHE A 405 -2.06 14.22 48.71
CA PHE A 405 -1.87 14.41 47.27
C PHE A 405 -2.04 13.13 46.43
N PRO A 406 -1.51 11.96 46.83
CA PRO A 406 -1.65 10.73 46.04
C PRO A 406 -3.08 10.21 46.01
N LEU A 407 -3.80 10.28 47.14
CA LEU A 407 -5.20 9.86 47.21
C LEU A 407 -6.11 10.81 46.40
N LEU A 408 -5.84 12.11 46.42
CA LEU A 408 -6.57 13.08 45.59
C LEU A 408 -6.28 12.89 44.11
N VAL A 409 -5.04 12.57 43.72
CA VAL A 409 -4.68 12.24 42.33
C VAL A 409 -5.33 10.92 41.91
N LEU A 410 -5.38 9.91 42.78
CA LEU A 410 -6.04 8.63 42.51
C LEU A 410 -7.56 8.80 42.38
N VAL A 411 -8.19 9.51 43.33
CA VAL A 411 -9.62 9.85 43.28
C VAL A 411 -9.92 10.69 42.05
N TRP A 412 -9.03 11.62 41.69
CA TRP A 412 -9.16 12.46 40.50
C TRP A 412 -9.01 11.67 39.20
N GLU A 413 -8.09 10.71 39.10
CA GLU A 413 -7.92 9.86 37.92
C GLU A 413 -9.06 8.84 37.77
N VAL A 414 -9.57 8.31 38.89
CA VAL A 414 -10.78 7.47 38.89
C VAL A 414 -12.00 8.30 38.48
N LEU A 415 -12.19 9.50 39.04
CA LEU A 415 -13.28 10.40 38.63
C LEU A 415 -13.16 10.81 37.17
N ARG A 416 -11.94 11.14 36.71
CA ARG A 416 -11.64 11.56 35.34
C ARG A 416 -11.94 10.43 34.36
N SER A 417 -11.49 9.21 34.65
CA SER A 417 -11.76 8.03 33.83
C SER A 417 -13.26 7.69 33.80
N PHE A 418 -13.95 7.84 34.92
CA PHE A 418 -15.40 7.65 35.01
C PHE A 418 -16.17 8.73 34.24
N LEU A 419 -15.75 9.99 34.33
CA LEU A 419 -16.34 11.12 33.60
C LEU A 419 -16.08 11.05 32.09
N VAL A 420 -14.90 10.59 31.66
CA VAL A 420 -14.57 10.31 30.26
C VAL A 420 -15.42 9.14 29.74
N GLY A 421 -15.60 8.08 30.54
CA GLY A 421 -16.51 6.98 30.25
C GLY A 421 -17.97 7.43 30.09
N ILE A 422 -18.46 8.29 30.98
CA ILE A 422 -19.81 8.89 30.90
C ILE A 422 -19.94 9.80 29.66
N ALA A 423 -18.92 10.61 29.36
CA ALA A 423 -18.93 11.50 28.20
C ALA A 423 -18.95 10.74 26.87
N ILE A 424 -18.30 9.57 26.80
CA ILE A 424 -18.33 8.65 25.65
C ILE A 424 -19.66 7.89 25.58
N CYS A 425 -20.24 7.51 26.73
CA CYS A 425 -21.47 6.71 26.80
C CYS A 425 -22.77 7.53 26.68
N MET A 426 -22.76 8.85 26.87
CA MET A 426 -23.95 9.66 26.66
C MET A 426 -24.32 9.70 25.16
N PRO A 427 -25.48 9.16 24.74
CA PRO A 427 -26.00 9.45 23.42
C PRO A 427 -26.33 10.94 23.46
N THR A 428 -25.58 11.74 22.71
CA THR A 428 -25.70 13.19 22.61
C THR A 428 -27.16 13.69 22.50
N GLY A 429 -28.11 12.87 22.03
CA GLY A 429 -29.54 13.16 22.05
C GLY A 429 -30.23 13.35 23.42
N ALA A 430 -29.80 12.66 24.50
CA ALA A 430 -30.51 12.70 25.79
C ALA A 430 -30.20 13.99 26.60
N ALA A 431 -28.93 14.41 26.62
CA ALA A 431 -28.53 15.69 27.19
C ALA A 431 -29.13 16.89 26.41
N ILE A 432 -29.29 16.74 25.09
CA ILE A 432 -29.96 17.73 24.22
C ILE A 432 -31.45 17.87 24.58
N GLY A 433 -32.13 16.77 24.93
CA GLY A 433 -33.52 16.79 25.38
C GLY A 433 -33.69 17.58 26.69
N GLY A 434 -32.89 17.28 27.70
CA GLY A 434 -32.93 17.93 29.01
C GLY A 434 -32.64 19.43 28.97
N ILE A 435 -31.58 19.84 28.25
CA ILE A 435 -31.21 21.25 28.13
C ILE A 435 -32.21 22.04 27.27
N SER A 436 -32.82 21.40 26.25
CA SER A 436 -33.89 22.04 25.46
C SER A 436 -35.16 22.28 26.26
N HIS A 437 -35.49 21.37 27.19
CA HIS A 437 -36.63 21.48 28.08
C HIS A 437 -36.39 22.53 29.18
N LEU A 438 -35.16 22.61 29.70
CA LEU A 438 -34.75 23.60 30.70
C LEU A 438 -34.71 25.02 30.11
N LEU A 439 -34.14 25.19 28.90
CA LEU A 439 -34.15 26.46 28.17
C LEU A 439 -35.56 26.87 27.72
N GLY A 440 -36.42 25.89 27.40
CA GLY A 440 -37.84 26.12 27.14
C GLY A 440 -38.58 26.65 28.36
N ARG A 441 -38.31 26.09 29.55
CA ARG A 441 -38.84 26.60 30.83
C ARG A 441 -38.31 28.00 31.15
N LEU A 442 -37.00 28.22 31.04
CA LEU A 442 -36.37 29.54 31.29
C LEU A 442 -36.91 30.64 30.37
N MET A 443 -37.12 30.36 29.08
CA MET A 443 -37.74 31.32 28.16
C MET A 443 -39.23 31.56 28.45
N ASN A 444 -39.96 30.56 28.95
CA ASN A 444 -41.34 30.74 29.41
C ASN A 444 -41.41 31.53 30.74
N THR A 445 -40.43 31.38 31.63
CA THR A 445 -40.33 32.19 32.86
C THR A 445 -40.04 33.66 32.54
N ILE A 446 -39.25 33.94 31.50
CA ILE A 446 -39.03 35.31 30.99
C ILE A 446 -40.30 35.89 30.34
N ARG A 447 -41.19 35.04 29.81
CA ARG A 447 -42.48 35.44 29.23
C ARG A 447 -43.47 35.94 30.30
N ILE A 448 -43.49 35.30 31.48
CA ILE A 448 -44.42 35.62 32.58
C ILE A 448 -44.13 37.02 33.18
N LYS A 449 -42.92 37.56 33.04
CA LYS A 449 -42.58 38.90 33.55
C LYS A 449 -42.98 40.06 32.62
N LYS A 450 -43.62 39.78 31.48
CA LYS A 450 -43.99 40.79 30.47
C LYS A 450 -45.50 41.01 30.30
N ASP A 451 -46.33 40.31 31.09
CA ASP A 451 -47.79 40.44 31.08
C ASP A 451 -48.31 41.59 31.99
N HIS A 452 -47.44 42.54 32.35
CA HIS A 452 -47.78 43.72 33.18
C HIS A 452 -47.38 45.06 32.54
N ILE A 453 -47.40 45.15 31.21
CA ILE A 453 -47.27 46.45 30.54
C ILE A 453 -48.46 46.66 29.60
N ASN A 454 -49.31 47.58 30.05
CA ASN A 454 -50.55 47.99 29.43
C ASN A 454 -50.39 48.60 28.02
N GLU A 455 -51.43 48.37 27.23
CA GLU A 455 -52.00 49.18 26.16
C GLU A 455 -51.13 50.23 25.46
N LYS A 456 -50.73 49.88 24.22
CA LYS A 456 -50.74 50.66 22.96
C LYS A 456 -49.49 50.35 22.14
N GLY A 457 -49.67 49.63 21.02
CA GLY A 457 -48.60 49.47 20.03
C GLY A 457 -48.62 48.18 19.24
N ASN A 458 -49.66 47.96 18.42
CA ASN A 458 -49.85 46.72 17.66
C ASN A 458 -49.01 46.61 16.36
N ARG A 459 -47.94 47.40 16.18
CA ARG A 459 -46.98 47.27 15.07
C ARG A 459 -45.53 46.95 15.49
N LYS A 460 -45.16 47.14 16.77
CA LYS A 460 -43.82 46.80 17.28
C LYS A 460 -43.67 45.31 17.62
N LYS A 461 -44.77 44.65 18.01
CA LYS A 461 -44.78 43.22 18.38
C LYS A 461 -44.43 42.24 17.24
N LEU A 462 -44.76 42.57 15.99
CA LEU A 462 -44.49 41.67 14.85
C LEU A 462 -43.02 41.73 14.39
N GLY A 463 -42.38 42.91 14.46
CA GLY A 463 -40.95 43.07 14.15
C GLY A 463 -40.03 42.41 15.19
N ASP A 464 -40.39 42.50 16.47
CA ASP A 464 -39.63 41.89 17.56
C ASP A 464 -39.77 40.36 17.58
N GLU A 465 -40.94 39.80 17.24
CA GLU A 465 -41.10 38.33 17.15
C GLU A 465 -40.36 37.73 15.96
N ILE A 466 -40.35 38.41 14.80
CA ILE A 466 -39.57 37.99 13.63
C ILE A 466 -38.07 38.14 13.91
N GLY A 467 -37.63 39.24 14.52
CA GLY A 467 -36.25 39.47 14.94
C GLY A 467 -35.76 38.44 15.95
N ILE A 468 -36.58 38.13 16.98
CA ILE A 468 -36.26 37.09 17.98
C ILE A 468 -36.28 35.71 17.34
N HIS A 469 -37.17 35.40 16.39
CA HIS A 469 -37.15 34.12 15.69
C HIS A 469 -35.90 33.97 14.81
N TYR A 470 -35.50 35.05 14.12
CA TYR A 470 -34.29 35.09 13.29
C TYR A 470 -33.02 34.95 14.14
N VAL A 471 -32.94 35.66 15.27
CA VAL A 471 -31.86 35.57 16.25
C VAL A 471 -31.84 34.18 16.91
N ARG A 472 -32.99 33.61 17.28
CA ARG A 472 -33.09 32.26 17.86
C ARG A 472 -32.72 31.17 16.84
N MET A 473 -32.96 31.40 15.55
CA MET A 473 -32.53 30.53 14.45
C MET A 473 -31.02 30.65 14.15
N ILE A 474 -30.46 31.86 14.19
CA ILE A 474 -29.01 32.12 14.06
C ILE A 474 -28.26 31.53 15.26
N ILE A 475 -28.76 31.74 16.48
CA ILE A 475 -28.20 31.21 17.72
C ILE A 475 -28.33 29.68 17.75
N ARG A 476 -29.46 29.06 17.37
CA ARG A 476 -29.57 27.59 17.26
C ARG A 476 -28.62 26.99 16.21
N ARG A 477 -28.39 27.69 15.09
CA ARG A 477 -27.45 27.24 14.05
C ARG A 477 -25.98 27.40 14.46
N ARG A 478 -25.63 28.41 15.27
CA ARG A 478 -24.25 28.65 15.74
C ARG A 478 -23.88 27.95 17.05
N LYS A 479 -24.85 27.63 17.93
CA LYS A 479 -24.60 26.97 19.23
C LYS A 479 -23.82 25.66 19.11
N GLY A 480 -24.10 24.84 18.09
CA GLY A 480 -23.37 23.58 17.88
C GLY A 480 -21.92 23.75 17.39
N ILE A 481 -21.62 24.86 16.69
CA ILE A 481 -20.26 25.20 16.23
C ILE A 481 -19.46 25.73 17.42
N VAL A 482 -20.03 26.64 18.19
CA VAL A 482 -19.41 27.18 19.40
C VAL A 482 -19.13 26.07 20.42
N LEU A 483 -20.06 25.13 20.63
CA LEU A 483 -19.85 24.01 21.54
C LEU A 483 -18.79 23.01 21.05
N GLY A 484 -18.72 22.76 19.74
CA GLY A 484 -17.68 21.89 19.15
C GLY A 484 -16.29 22.54 19.19
N VAL A 485 -16.21 23.85 18.94
CA VAL A 485 -14.98 24.64 19.08
C VAL A 485 -14.56 24.77 20.54
N LEU A 486 -15.51 24.92 21.48
CA LEU A 486 -15.22 24.93 22.91
C LEU A 486 -14.79 23.55 23.43
N PHE A 487 -15.40 22.46 22.94
CA PHE A 487 -14.97 21.10 23.28
C PHE A 487 -13.57 20.81 22.74
N PHE A 488 -13.27 21.24 21.51
CA PHE A 488 -11.94 21.16 20.92
C PHE A 488 -10.93 22.03 21.67
N ALA A 489 -11.25 23.30 21.93
CA ALA A 489 -10.39 24.18 22.71
C ALA A 489 -10.14 23.64 24.11
N PHE A 490 -11.15 23.04 24.74
CA PHE A 490 -11.02 22.37 26.04
C PHE A 490 -10.16 21.11 25.96
N ALA A 491 -10.35 20.25 24.95
CA ALA A 491 -9.53 19.06 24.75
C ALA A 491 -8.07 19.41 24.41
N THR A 492 -7.85 20.41 23.56
CA THR A 492 -6.54 20.92 23.18
C THR A 492 -5.86 21.63 24.34
N TRP A 493 -6.59 22.42 25.15
CA TRP A 493 -6.07 23.06 26.36
C TRP A 493 -5.71 22.05 27.45
N LEU A 494 -6.55 21.03 27.67
CA LEU A 494 -6.28 19.92 28.58
C LEU A 494 -5.02 19.12 28.19
N LEU A 495 -4.65 19.15 26.89
CA LEU A 495 -3.49 18.44 26.35
C LEU A 495 -2.25 19.32 26.19
N SER A 496 -2.41 20.65 26.01
CA SER A 496 -1.30 21.57 25.74
C SER A 496 -0.48 21.93 26.98
N ASP A 497 -1.12 22.04 28.15
CA ASP A 497 -0.47 22.52 29.37
C ASP A 497 0.39 21.47 30.09
N TRP A 498 0.38 20.21 29.62
CA TRP A 498 1.08 19.10 30.30
C TRP A 498 2.30 18.53 29.58
N PHE A 499 2.48 18.75 28.28
CA PHE A 499 3.31 17.85 27.48
C PHE A 499 4.46 18.42 26.66
N LEU A 500 4.69 19.73 26.68
CA LEU A 500 5.78 20.30 25.88
C LEU A 500 7.22 19.99 26.34
N PRO A 501 7.54 19.56 27.58
CA PRO A 501 8.95 19.37 27.93
C PRO A 501 9.48 17.94 28.24
N TYR A 502 8.69 16.85 28.32
CA TYR A 502 9.21 15.64 29.01
C TYR A 502 9.09 14.20 28.45
N TYR A 503 8.24 13.79 27.48
CA TYR A 503 8.16 12.34 27.13
C TYR A 503 7.85 11.98 25.65
N PRO A 504 8.66 11.11 25.01
CA PRO A 504 8.41 10.55 23.68
C PRO A 504 7.37 9.41 23.62
N GLU A 505 6.86 8.91 24.75
CA GLU A 505 5.81 7.86 24.82
C GLU A 505 4.39 8.34 24.41
N MET A 506 4.28 9.58 23.93
CA MET A 506 3.01 10.28 23.71
C MET A 506 2.29 9.99 22.39
N GLY A 507 2.74 8.99 21.62
CA GLY A 507 2.19 8.65 20.31
C GLY A 507 0.67 8.41 20.31
N ILE A 508 0.12 7.80 21.36
CA ILE A 508 -1.33 7.58 21.52
C ILE A 508 -2.11 8.89 21.61
N TYR A 509 -1.57 9.87 22.33
CA TYR A 509 -2.25 11.14 22.54
C TYR A 509 -2.22 12.00 21.27
N TYR A 510 -1.11 12.00 20.53
CA TYR A 510 -1.07 12.64 19.21
C TYR A 510 -2.04 11.97 18.22
N ALA A 511 -2.09 10.64 18.20
CA ALA A 511 -3.04 9.90 17.37
C ALA A 511 -4.50 10.23 17.75
N LEU A 512 -4.83 10.27 19.04
CA LEU A 512 -6.15 10.66 19.53
C LEU A 512 -6.49 12.11 19.21
N LEU A 513 -5.52 13.03 19.28
CA LEU A 513 -5.70 14.44 18.93
C LEU A 513 -5.98 14.60 17.42
N ILE A 514 -5.22 13.89 16.58
CA ILE A 514 -5.44 13.88 15.12
C ILE A 514 -6.80 13.27 14.79
N VAL A 515 -7.14 12.11 15.37
CA VAL A 515 -8.43 11.43 15.12
C VAL A 515 -9.60 12.27 15.59
N SER A 516 -9.51 12.87 16.78
CA SER A 516 -10.56 13.77 17.30
C SER A 516 -10.67 15.05 16.46
N GLY A 517 -9.56 15.62 15.99
CA GLY A 517 -9.54 16.72 15.03
C GLY A 517 -10.23 16.35 13.71
N ILE A 518 -9.93 15.19 13.13
CA ILE A 518 -10.58 14.68 11.91
C ILE A 518 -12.08 14.48 12.14
N LEU A 519 -12.47 13.84 13.24
CA LEU A 519 -13.87 13.61 13.59
C LEU A 519 -14.63 14.93 13.79
N LEU A 520 -13.99 15.93 14.41
CA LEU A 520 -14.54 17.27 14.56
C LEU A 520 -14.71 17.95 13.20
N ILE A 521 -13.70 17.91 12.33
CA ILE A 521 -13.77 18.45 10.98
C ILE A 521 -14.92 17.79 10.21
N LEU A 522 -15.05 16.46 10.26
CA LEU A 522 -16.15 15.71 9.63
C LEU A 522 -17.52 16.07 10.23
N PHE A 523 -17.59 16.28 11.55
CA PHE A 523 -18.79 16.68 12.25
C PHE A 523 -19.25 18.09 11.84
N ILE A 524 -18.31 19.05 11.82
CA ILE A 524 -18.54 20.43 11.36
C ILE A 524 -18.96 20.40 9.89
N PHE A 525 -18.21 19.67 9.05
CA PHE A 525 -18.45 19.56 7.61
C PHE A 525 -19.89 19.14 7.31
N LYS A 526 -20.41 18.12 7.99
CA LYS A 526 -21.80 17.65 7.80
C LYS A 526 -22.87 18.69 8.14
N ARG A 527 -22.55 19.70 8.97
CA ARG A 527 -23.49 20.76 9.37
C ARG A 527 -23.35 22.06 8.57
N LEU A 528 -22.34 22.17 7.69
CA LEU A 528 -22.16 23.32 6.80
C LEU A 528 -23.22 23.35 5.69
N LYS A 529 -23.51 24.54 5.16
CA LYS A 529 -24.39 24.68 3.98
C LYS A 529 -23.76 23.99 2.76
N PRO A 530 -24.53 23.43 1.82
CA PRO A 530 -24.00 22.71 0.66
C PRO A 530 -22.97 23.48 -0.17
N LYS A 531 -23.15 24.80 -0.32
CA LYS A 531 -22.18 25.67 -1.02
C LYS A 531 -20.83 25.75 -0.29
N ILE A 532 -20.85 25.82 1.05
CA ILE A 532 -19.64 25.89 1.87
C ILE A 532 -18.96 24.52 1.91
N GLN A 533 -19.75 23.44 2.03
CA GLN A 533 -19.22 22.07 1.92
C GLN A 533 -18.45 21.84 0.62
N GLN A 534 -18.96 22.38 -0.50
CA GLN A 534 -18.27 22.28 -1.78
C GLN A 534 -16.90 22.98 -1.76
N ILE A 535 -16.80 24.18 -1.20
CA ILE A 535 -15.54 24.93 -1.12
C ILE A 535 -14.51 24.14 -0.29
N PHE A 536 -14.91 23.68 0.90
CA PHE A 536 -14.02 22.88 1.76
C PHE A 536 -13.62 21.56 1.11
N ALA A 537 -14.54 20.86 0.46
CA ALA A 537 -14.24 19.63 -0.24
C ALA A 537 -13.22 19.87 -1.36
N PHE A 538 -13.43 20.88 -2.20
CA PHE A 538 -12.51 21.18 -3.30
C PHE A 538 -11.14 21.64 -2.81
N ALA A 539 -11.08 22.38 -1.69
CA ALA A 539 -9.81 22.72 -1.05
C ALA A 539 -9.07 21.47 -0.55
N MET A 540 -9.76 20.54 0.12
CA MET A 540 -9.15 19.27 0.56
C MET A 540 -8.67 18.41 -0.60
N LEU A 541 -9.46 18.31 -1.68
CA LEU A 541 -9.08 17.60 -2.89
C LEU A 541 -7.85 18.21 -3.56
N LEU A 542 -7.77 19.54 -3.60
CA LEU A 542 -6.61 20.28 -4.11
C LEU A 542 -5.38 20.05 -3.22
N ILE A 543 -5.51 20.15 -1.90
CA ILE A 543 -4.42 19.90 -0.94
C ILE A 543 -3.90 18.47 -1.12
N ALA A 544 -4.79 17.48 -1.26
CA ALA A 544 -4.40 16.10 -1.54
C ALA A 544 -3.54 16.00 -2.81
N ALA A 545 -3.97 16.61 -3.92
CA ALA A 545 -3.21 16.61 -5.16
C ALA A 545 -1.86 17.34 -5.03
N ILE A 546 -1.80 18.45 -4.30
CA ILE A 546 -0.56 19.19 -4.04
C ILE A 546 0.41 18.37 -3.20
N ILE A 547 -0.08 17.65 -2.18
CA ILE A 547 0.75 16.76 -1.35
C ILE A 547 1.39 15.69 -2.23
N VAL A 548 0.62 15.05 -3.13
CA VAL A 548 1.17 14.06 -4.07
C VAL A 548 2.26 14.69 -4.94
N LEU A 549 1.99 15.84 -5.56
CA LEU A 549 2.97 16.55 -6.39
C LEU A 549 4.23 16.93 -5.62
N PHE A 550 4.08 17.41 -4.39
CA PHE A 550 5.18 17.82 -3.53
C PHE A 550 6.14 16.66 -3.28
N PHE A 551 5.62 15.49 -2.89
CA PHE A 551 6.47 14.31 -2.65
C PHE A 551 7.13 13.79 -3.91
N VAL A 552 6.45 13.81 -5.06
CA VAL A 552 7.09 13.45 -6.34
C VAL A 552 8.24 14.40 -6.65
N GLY A 553 7.99 15.71 -6.56
CA GLY A 553 9.01 16.72 -6.79
C GLY A 553 10.20 16.59 -5.85
N LEU A 554 9.93 16.32 -4.57
CA LEU A 554 10.96 16.15 -3.54
C LEU A 554 11.82 14.90 -3.79
N ILE A 555 11.21 13.76 -4.13
CA ILE A 555 11.94 12.53 -4.46
C ILE A 555 12.82 12.75 -5.69
N VAL A 556 12.27 13.30 -6.78
CA VAL A 556 13.03 13.55 -8.00
C VAL A 556 14.16 14.55 -7.73
N TYR A 557 13.87 15.66 -7.07
CA TYR A 557 14.85 16.68 -6.72
C TYR A 557 16.01 16.08 -5.91
N SER A 558 15.70 15.29 -4.87
CA SER A 558 16.69 14.59 -4.05
C SER A 558 17.63 13.71 -4.86
N ILE A 559 17.08 12.91 -5.77
CA ILE A 559 17.88 11.97 -6.57
C ILE A 559 18.82 12.74 -7.50
N PHE A 560 18.33 13.84 -8.09
CA PHE A 560 19.16 14.70 -8.93
C PHE A 560 20.23 15.41 -8.10
N GLU A 561 19.88 16.01 -6.96
CA GLU A 561 20.83 16.73 -6.11
C GLU A 561 21.96 15.80 -5.61
N ASN A 562 21.59 14.63 -5.09
CA ASN A 562 22.58 13.69 -4.54
C ASN A 562 23.31 12.88 -5.61
N GLY A 563 22.69 12.66 -6.78
CA GLY A 563 23.20 11.76 -7.81
C GLY A 563 23.94 12.42 -8.97
N LEU A 564 23.59 13.67 -9.31
CA LEU A 564 24.16 14.35 -10.48
C LEU A 564 25.69 14.49 -10.44
N PRO A 565 26.33 14.82 -9.30
CA PRO A 565 27.79 14.92 -9.25
C PRO A 565 28.49 13.60 -9.62
N THR A 566 28.02 12.47 -9.09
CA THR A 566 28.57 11.15 -9.41
C THR A 566 28.20 10.72 -10.82
N PHE A 567 26.97 10.98 -11.27
CA PHE A 567 26.52 10.63 -12.62
C PHE A 567 27.38 11.28 -13.71
N LEU A 568 27.79 12.53 -13.51
CA LEU A 568 28.64 13.28 -14.43
C LEU A 568 30.14 13.00 -14.25
N SER A 569 30.52 12.21 -13.25
CA SER A 569 31.93 11.88 -13.02
C SER A 569 32.49 11.01 -14.14
N GLN A 570 33.76 11.24 -14.48
CA GLN A 570 34.43 10.53 -15.57
C GLN A 570 34.49 9.02 -15.26
N GLY A 571 34.14 8.20 -16.25
CA GLY A 571 34.21 6.74 -16.11
C GLY A 571 33.00 6.12 -15.41
N PHE A 572 32.15 6.87 -14.72
CA PHE A 572 31.04 6.28 -13.95
C PHE A 572 30.06 5.49 -14.82
N LEU A 573 29.63 6.01 -15.97
CA LEU A 573 28.69 5.28 -16.83
C LEU A 573 29.34 4.24 -17.74
N THR A 574 30.64 4.36 -18.00
CA THR A 574 31.34 3.63 -19.06
C THR A 574 32.26 2.54 -18.54
N GLU A 575 32.79 2.68 -17.33
CA GLU A 575 33.65 1.65 -16.74
C GLU A 575 32.81 0.53 -16.11
N PRO A 576 33.33 -0.71 -16.10
CA PRO A 576 32.74 -1.77 -15.31
C PRO A 576 32.89 -1.47 -13.82
N SER A 577 31.95 -1.99 -13.04
CA SER A 577 31.97 -1.93 -11.58
C SER A 577 33.15 -2.72 -11.02
N ARG A 578 34.01 -2.04 -10.26
CA ARG A 578 35.15 -2.66 -9.55
C ARG A 578 34.68 -3.05 -8.15
N SER A 579 33.98 -4.17 -8.05
CA SER A 579 33.51 -4.74 -6.77
C SER A 579 34.64 -5.35 -5.91
N ASP A 580 35.84 -5.59 -6.47
CA ASP A 580 36.92 -6.33 -5.80
C ASP A 580 38.13 -5.47 -5.47
N SER A 581 37.92 -4.28 -4.88
CA SER A 581 39.05 -3.65 -4.19
C SER A 581 39.43 -4.47 -2.96
N ASN A 582 38.50 -5.08 -2.20
CA ASN A 582 38.90 -5.71 -0.94
C ASN A 582 39.70 -7.01 -1.08
N ILE A 583 39.40 -7.93 -2.01
CA ILE A 583 40.21 -9.17 -2.14
C ILE A 583 41.51 -8.89 -2.91
N PHE A 584 41.44 -8.10 -3.98
CA PHE A 584 42.60 -7.77 -4.81
C PHE A 584 43.53 -6.75 -4.13
N GLN A 585 42.99 -5.75 -3.42
CA GLN A 585 43.79 -4.90 -2.53
C GLN A 585 44.24 -5.66 -1.29
N ASN A 586 43.49 -6.57 -0.66
CA ASN A 586 44.06 -7.31 0.48
C ASN A 586 45.22 -8.21 0.03
N LEU A 587 45.13 -8.84 -1.15
CA LEU A 587 46.25 -9.58 -1.74
C LEU A 587 47.44 -8.65 -2.06
N ILE A 588 47.21 -7.53 -2.74
CA ILE A 588 48.27 -6.57 -3.12
C ILE A 588 48.86 -5.82 -1.91
N ILE A 589 48.03 -5.37 -0.97
CA ILE A 589 48.41 -4.63 0.26
C ILE A 589 49.15 -5.55 1.23
N ASN A 590 48.77 -6.83 1.32
CA ASN A 590 49.53 -7.76 2.14
C ASN A 590 50.91 -8.05 1.54
N ASP A 591 51.03 -8.10 0.21
CA ASP A 591 52.29 -8.29 -0.53
C ASP A 591 53.14 -7.00 -0.67
N LEU A 592 52.60 -5.84 -0.32
CA LEU A 592 53.31 -4.56 -0.35
C LEU A 592 54.26 -4.46 0.86
N ASP A 593 55.54 -4.16 0.62
CA ASP A 593 56.57 -3.98 1.66
C ASP A 593 56.52 -2.57 2.28
N VAL A 594 55.42 -2.26 2.97
CA VAL A 594 55.17 -1.00 3.68
C VAL A 594 54.75 -1.28 5.12
N SER A 595 54.94 -0.30 6.01
CA SER A 595 54.56 -0.41 7.43
C SER A 595 53.07 -0.70 7.61
N ASP A 596 52.72 -1.41 8.69
CA ASP A 596 51.33 -1.79 8.98
C ASP A 596 50.40 -0.57 9.10
N GLU A 597 50.89 0.58 9.56
CA GLU A 597 50.15 1.84 9.59
C GLU A 597 49.81 2.37 8.18
N ILE A 598 50.69 2.19 7.19
CA ILE A 598 50.42 2.56 5.79
C ILE A 598 49.46 1.54 5.16
N LYS A 599 49.58 0.25 5.48
CA LYS A 599 48.62 -0.77 5.06
C LYS A 599 47.22 -0.48 5.61
N GLU A 600 47.14 -0.02 6.86
CA GLU A 600 45.88 0.39 7.52
C GLU A 600 45.32 1.69 6.92
N TYR A 601 46.17 2.67 6.59
CA TYR A 601 45.80 3.87 5.85
C TYR A 601 45.30 3.57 4.42
N LEU A 602 45.96 2.66 3.69
CA LEU A 602 45.57 2.22 2.36
C LEU A 602 44.26 1.42 2.38
N ARG A 603 44.03 0.62 3.42
CA ARG A 603 42.73 -0.04 3.69
C ARG A 603 41.64 0.98 4.05
N GLY A 604 42.02 2.16 4.53
CA GLY A 604 41.14 3.29 4.83
C GLY A 604 40.87 4.25 3.65
N LEU A 605 41.50 4.07 2.49
CA LEU A 605 41.16 4.82 1.27
C LEU A 605 39.76 4.41 0.80
N SER A 606 38.85 5.38 0.83
CA SER A 606 37.41 5.23 0.65
C SER A 606 36.97 4.48 -0.63
N PRO A 607 35.75 3.89 -0.65
CA PRO A 607 35.02 3.30 -1.80
C PRO A 607 34.90 4.10 -3.12
N ILE A 608 35.57 5.24 -3.24
CA ILE A 608 35.46 6.16 -4.39
C ILE A 608 36.11 5.56 -5.65
N ASP A 609 37.02 4.59 -5.53
CA ASP A 609 37.71 3.92 -6.65
C ASP A 609 37.02 2.65 -7.18
N MET A 610 35.72 2.48 -6.94
CA MET A 610 34.93 1.30 -7.34
C MET A 610 34.56 1.22 -8.84
N GLY A 611 35.27 1.88 -9.76
CA GLY A 611 34.98 1.85 -11.20
C GLY A 611 33.60 2.43 -11.54
N GLY A 612 33.00 2.04 -12.67
CA GLY A 612 31.71 2.54 -13.16
C GLY A 612 30.51 1.62 -12.90
N VAL A 613 29.42 1.81 -13.64
CA VAL A 613 28.14 1.06 -13.56
C VAL A 613 27.69 0.50 -14.91
N ALA A 614 28.60 0.44 -15.89
CA ALA A 614 28.27 -0.01 -17.24
C ALA A 614 27.74 -1.45 -17.26
N GLY A 615 28.34 -2.33 -16.45
CA GLY A 615 27.92 -3.71 -16.30
C GLY A 615 26.49 -3.82 -15.75
N GLU A 616 26.16 -3.00 -14.76
CA GLU A 616 24.84 -2.97 -14.14
C GLU A 616 23.75 -2.45 -15.09
N ILE A 617 24.09 -1.47 -15.93
CA ILE A 617 23.20 -0.98 -16.99
C ILE A 617 22.90 -2.11 -17.96
N ILE A 618 23.94 -2.81 -18.43
CA ILE A 618 23.80 -3.92 -19.40
C ILE A 618 23.01 -5.07 -18.77
N GLY A 619 23.34 -5.52 -17.57
CA GLY A 619 22.60 -6.58 -16.87
C GLY A 619 21.11 -6.24 -16.67
N THR A 620 20.80 -4.97 -16.38
CA THR A 620 19.39 -4.51 -16.29
C THR A 620 18.69 -4.57 -17.64
N LEU A 621 19.35 -4.14 -18.72
CA LEU A 621 18.80 -4.19 -20.08
C LEU A 621 18.61 -5.62 -20.57
N GLU A 622 19.57 -6.52 -20.31
CA GLU A 622 19.50 -7.94 -20.66
C GLU A 622 18.34 -8.63 -19.96
N LEU A 623 18.29 -8.56 -18.62
CA LEU A 623 17.19 -9.13 -17.84
C LEU A 623 15.84 -8.62 -18.33
N THR A 624 15.74 -7.31 -18.62
CA THR A 624 14.51 -6.73 -19.13
C THR A 624 14.16 -7.27 -20.51
N LEU A 625 15.08 -7.21 -21.46
CA LEU A 625 14.89 -7.64 -22.84
C LEU A 625 14.47 -9.11 -22.95
N PHE A 626 15.20 -10.02 -22.30
CA PHE A 626 14.89 -11.43 -22.40
C PHE A 626 13.61 -11.79 -21.65
N SER A 627 13.33 -11.15 -20.51
CA SER A 627 12.06 -11.39 -19.79
C SER A 627 10.85 -11.07 -20.67
N ILE A 628 10.93 -9.98 -21.44
CA ILE A 628 9.90 -9.58 -22.41
C ILE A 628 9.83 -10.59 -23.55
N LEU A 629 10.98 -11.03 -24.09
CA LEU A 629 11.05 -11.98 -25.18
C LEU A 629 10.32 -13.30 -24.85
N PHE A 630 10.43 -13.77 -23.60
CA PHE A 630 9.70 -14.95 -23.13
C PHE A 630 8.24 -14.65 -22.79
N ALA A 631 7.97 -13.56 -22.06
CA ALA A 631 6.63 -13.30 -21.53
C ALA A 631 5.63 -12.78 -22.58
N VAL A 632 6.06 -11.97 -23.54
CA VAL A 632 5.17 -11.32 -24.52
C VAL A 632 4.46 -12.31 -25.43
N PRO A 633 5.14 -13.28 -26.07
CA PRO A 633 4.46 -14.25 -26.93
C PRO A 633 3.43 -15.07 -26.17
N ILE A 634 3.79 -15.58 -24.99
CA ILE A 634 2.90 -16.39 -24.14
C ILE A 634 1.72 -15.54 -23.66
N GLY A 635 1.99 -14.33 -23.18
CA GLY A 635 0.98 -13.44 -22.61
C GLY A 635 -0.03 -12.94 -23.63
N ILE A 636 0.42 -12.52 -24.82
CA ILE A 636 -0.49 -12.07 -25.89
C ILE A 636 -1.37 -13.22 -26.36
N LEU A 637 -0.79 -14.40 -26.60
CA LEU A 637 -1.54 -15.56 -27.07
C LEU A 637 -2.57 -16.04 -26.02
N ALA A 638 -2.18 -16.11 -24.75
CA ALA A 638 -3.10 -16.44 -23.67
C ALA A 638 -4.21 -15.38 -23.51
N GLY A 639 -3.88 -14.09 -23.67
CA GLY A 639 -4.86 -12.99 -23.66
C GLY A 639 -5.88 -13.09 -24.81
N ILE A 640 -5.42 -13.35 -26.04
CA ILE A 640 -6.27 -13.58 -27.22
C ILE A 640 -7.19 -14.79 -26.97
N TYR A 641 -6.66 -15.87 -26.41
CA TYR A 641 -7.46 -17.05 -26.09
C TYR A 641 -8.57 -16.72 -25.10
N LEU A 642 -8.24 -16.01 -24.00
CA LEU A 642 -9.20 -15.67 -22.94
C LEU A 642 -10.26 -14.66 -23.36
N SER A 643 -9.94 -13.75 -24.29
CA SER A 643 -10.91 -12.77 -24.80
C SER A 643 -11.78 -13.32 -25.92
N GLU A 644 -11.22 -14.10 -26.85
CA GLU A 644 -11.92 -14.46 -28.09
C GLU A 644 -12.39 -15.92 -28.14
N TYR A 645 -11.71 -16.86 -27.48
CA TYR A 645 -11.99 -18.30 -27.60
C TYR A 645 -12.54 -18.95 -26.32
N ALA A 646 -12.19 -18.43 -25.15
CA ALA A 646 -12.61 -18.99 -23.87
C ALA A 646 -14.10 -18.75 -23.64
N LYS A 647 -14.88 -19.82 -23.51
CA LYS A 647 -16.30 -19.74 -23.15
C LYS A 647 -16.45 -19.21 -21.72
N GLU A 648 -17.46 -18.38 -21.48
CA GLU A 648 -17.79 -17.97 -20.11
C GLU A 648 -18.27 -19.19 -19.31
N GLY A 649 -17.51 -19.55 -18.29
CA GLY A 649 -17.75 -20.74 -17.48
C GLY A 649 -16.95 -20.71 -16.18
N PRO A 650 -17.18 -21.67 -15.28
CA PRO A 650 -16.49 -21.73 -13.99
C PRO A 650 -14.97 -21.84 -14.16
N ILE A 651 -14.49 -22.63 -15.13
CA ILE A 651 -13.07 -22.81 -15.42
C ILE A 651 -12.42 -21.49 -15.83
N THR A 652 -12.97 -20.80 -16.84
CA THR A 652 -12.47 -19.49 -17.31
C THR A 652 -12.49 -18.44 -16.21
N ARG A 653 -13.52 -18.46 -15.34
CA ARG A 653 -13.59 -17.57 -14.18
C ARG A 653 -12.49 -17.88 -13.17
N THR A 654 -12.22 -19.15 -12.88
CA THR A 654 -11.12 -19.57 -12.00
C THR A 654 -9.77 -19.15 -12.58
N ILE A 655 -9.57 -19.31 -13.89
CA ILE A 655 -8.34 -18.88 -14.57
C ILE A 655 -8.13 -17.37 -14.43
N ARG A 656 -9.14 -16.56 -14.74
CA ARG A 656 -9.06 -15.09 -14.57
C ARG A 656 -8.78 -14.69 -13.12
N LEU A 657 -9.37 -15.40 -12.16
CA LEU A 657 -9.10 -15.18 -10.74
C LEU A 657 -7.65 -15.55 -10.37
N ALA A 658 -7.11 -16.64 -10.91
CA ALA A 658 -5.72 -17.04 -10.68
C ALA A 658 -4.75 -16.00 -11.26
N ILE A 659 -4.95 -15.58 -12.51
CA ILE A 659 -4.15 -14.53 -13.16
C ILE A 659 -4.21 -13.22 -12.37
N ALA A 660 -5.40 -12.80 -11.94
CA ALA A 660 -5.57 -11.60 -11.13
C ALA A 660 -4.87 -11.71 -9.76
N SER A 661 -4.92 -12.89 -9.13
CA SER A 661 -4.28 -13.15 -7.83
C SER A 661 -2.76 -13.10 -7.92
N LEU A 662 -2.17 -13.62 -9.00
CA LEU A 662 -0.73 -13.56 -9.23
C LEU A 662 -0.23 -12.16 -9.52
N ASN A 663 -0.99 -11.38 -10.29
CA ASN A 663 -0.63 -10.01 -10.54
C ASN A 663 -0.55 -9.19 -9.23
N GLY A 664 -1.38 -9.55 -8.24
CA GLY A 664 -1.36 -8.99 -6.89
C GLY A 664 -0.44 -9.73 -5.89
N THR A 665 0.30 -10.75 -6.34
CA THR A 665 1.22 -11.49 -5.48
C THR A 665 2.53 -10.70 -5.31
N PRO A 666 3.09 -10.61 -4.08
CA PRO A 666 4.38 -9.99 -3.83
C PRO A 666 5.50 -10.51 -4.74
N SER A 667 6.36 -9.63 -5.28
CA SER A 667 7.41 -10.04 -6.21
C SER A 667 8.46 -10.96 -5.56
N ILE A 668 8.65 -10.86 -4.25
CA ILE A 668 9.52 -11.78 -3.51
C ILE A 668 9.05 -13.25 -3.56
N VAL A 669 7.75 -13.50 -3.70
CA VAL A 669 7.22 -14.87 -3.84
C VAL A 669 7.64 -15.46 -5.19
N PHE A 670 7.68 -14.65 -6.26
CA PHE A 670 8.27 -15.07 -7.53
C PHE A 670 9.78 -15.32 -7.39
N GLY A 671 10.50 -14.49 -6.64
CA GLY A 671 11.92 -14.72 -6.31
C GLY A 671 12.19 -16.04 -5.59
N LEU A 672 11.41 -16.34 -4.55
CA LEU A 672 11.46 -17.63 -3.85
C LEU A 672 11.17 -18.79 -4.78
N PHE A 673 10.13 -18.69 -5.61
CA PHE A 673 9.85 -19.73 -6.59
C PHE A 673 11.01 -19.93 -7.56
N GLY A 674 11.54 -18.85 -8.15
CA GLY A 674 12.67 -18.91 -9.08
C GLY A 674 13.91 -19.51 -8.45
N TYR A 675 14.17 -19.20 -7.18
CA TYR A 675 15.25 -19.83 -6.41
C TYR A 675 15.12 -21.34 -6.40
N VAL A 676 13.94 -21.86 -6.05
CA VAL A 676 13.85 -23.30 -5.87
C VAL A 676 13.60 -24.07 -7.16
N ALA A 677 12.75 -23.54 -8.04
CA ALA A 677 12.42 -24.21 -9.30
C ALA A 677 13.56 -24.15 -10.32
N ILE A 678 14.43 -23.13 -10.24
CA ILE A 678 15.45 -22.88 -11.26
C ILE A 678 16.85 -22.86 -10.66
N VAL A 679 17.12 -22.02 -9.65
CA VAL A 679 18.49 -21.88 -9.09
C VAL A 679 18.98 -23.18 -8.47
N LEU A 680 18.16 -23.86 -7.66
CA LEU A 680 18.56 -25.15 -7.10
C LEU A 680 18.70 -26.25 -8.16
N LEU A 681 17.89 -26.21 -9.23
CA LEU A 681 17.97 -27.17 -10.33
C LEU A 681 19.24 -26.96 -11.17
N MET A 682 19.66 -25.71 -11.35
CA MET A 682 20.85 -25.33 -12.11
C MET A 682 22.13 -25.29 -11.24
N GLU A 683 22.03 -25.64 -9.96
CA GLU A 683 23.12 -25.58 -8.97
C GLU A 683 23.78 -24.19 -8.84
N GLY A 684 23.06 -23.12 -9.17
CA GLY A 684 23.64 -21.79 -9.21
C GLY A 684 22.69 -20.70 -9.70
N ARG A 685 23.00 -19.45 -9.31
CA ARG A 685 22.30 -18.26 -9.80
C ARG A 685 22.78 -17.96 -11.22
N SER A 686 21.88 -17.46 -12.05
CA SER A 686 22.20 -17.18 -13.45
C SER A 686 21.30 -16.12 -14.07
N LEU A 687 21.79 -15.47 -15.14
CA LEU A 687 21.01 -14.59 -15.99
C LEU A 687 19.74 -15.30 -16.50
N PHE A 688 19.84 -16.57 -16.87
CA PHE A 688 18.71 -17.39 -17.29
C PHE A 688 17.67 -17.56 -16.19
N ALA A 689 18.09 -17.93 -14.97
CA ALA A 689 17.18 -18.07 -13.83
C ALA A 689 16.46 -16.75 -13.50
N GLY A 690 17.19 -15.63 -13.54
CA GLY A 690 16.61 -14.29 -13.38
C GLY A 690 15.58 -13.96 -14.45
N THR A 691 15.94 -14.19 -15.71
CA THR A 691 15.09 -13.92 -16.88
C THR A 691 13.78 -14.68 -16.82
N ILE A 692 13.81 -16.00 -16.59
CA ILE A 692 12.60 -16.81 -16.54
C ILE A 692 11.73 -16.39 -15.35
N THR A 693 12.32 -16.14 -14.19
CA THR A 693 11.58 -15.72 -13.00
C THR A 693 10.88 -14.38 -13.21
N LEU A 694 11.57 -13.39 -13.77
CA LEU A 694 11.00 -12.09 -14.11
C LEU A 694 9.94 -12.19 -15.22
N ALA A 695 10.15 -13.04 -16.23
CA ALA A 695 9.16 -13.33 -17.27
C ALA A 695 7.84 -13.86 -16.67
N LEU A 696 7.92 -14.80 -15.73
CA LEU A 696 6.74 -15.34 -15.03
C LEU A 696 6.02 -14.29 -14.19
N MET A 697 6.77 -13.38 -13.57
CA MET A 697 6.19 -12.28 -12.78
C MET A 697 5.40 -11.29 -13.66
N ILE A 698 5.88 -10.96 -14.86
CA ILE A 698 5.18 -10.03 -15.76
C ILE A 698 4.14 -10.68 -16.68
N LEU A 699 4.15 -12.01 -16.79
CA LEU A 699 3.23 -12.75 -17.63
C LEU A 699 1.73 -12.39 -17.36
N PRO A 700 1.24 -12.31 -16.11
CA PRO A 700 -0.14 -11.91 -15.82
C PRO A 700 -0.48 -10.50 -16.33
N VAL A 701 0.47 -9.56 -16.27
CA VAL A 701 0.28 -8.17 -16.73
C VAL A 701 0.01 -8.14 -18.23
N ILE A 702 0.77 -8.92 -19.00
CA ILE A 702 0.64 -8.98 -20.47
C ILE A 702 -0.68 -9.66 -20.85
N ILE A 703 -1.07 -10.73 -20.14
CA ILE A 703 -2.35 -11.42 -20.37
C ILE A 703 -3.53 -10.47 -20.14
N ILE A 704 -3.56 -9.77 -19.00
CA ILE A 704 -4.65 -8.86 -18.64
C ILE A 704 -4.73 -7.70 -19.63
N THR A 705 -3.60 -7.07 -19.96
CA THR A 705 -3.60 -5.90 -20.85
C THR A 705 -4.00 -6.28 -22.28
N THR A 706 -3.65 -7.49 -22.73
CA THR A 706 -4.11 -8.02 -24.02
C THR A 706 -5.61 -8.34 -24.00
N GLU A 707 -6.08 -9.05 -22.97
CA GLU A 707 -7.49 -9.42 -22.83
C GLU A 707 -8.40 -8.18 -22.78
N GLU A 708 -8.05 -7.19 -21.95
CA GLU A 708 -8.82 -5.95 -21.80
C GLU A 708 -8.72 -5.05 -23.04
N GLY A 709 -7.54 -4.99 -23.68
CA GLY A 709 -7.35 -4.28 -24.95
C GLY A 709 -8.25 -4.81 -26.06
N LEU A 710 -8.44 -6.13 -26.14
CA LEU A 710 -9.33 -6.77 -27.12
C LEU A 710 -10.80 -6.58 -26.75
N LYS A 711 -11.17 -6.72 -25.48
CA LYS A 711 -12.56 -6.50 -25.02
C LYS A 711 -13.06 -5.07 -25.22
N ALA A 712 -12.16 -4.09 -25.20
CA ALA A 712 -12.50 -2.69 -25.43
C ALA A 712 -12.98 -2.41 -26.87
N ILE A 713 -12.70 -3.32 -27.81
CA ILE A 713 -13.11 -3.16 -29.21
C ILE A 713 -14.60 -3.47 -29.35
N PRO A 714 -15.41 -2.60 -29.98
CA PRO A 714 -16.84 -2.86 -30.18
C PRO A 714 -17.11 -4.16 -30.95
N GLN A 715 -18.19 -4.84 -30.57
CA GLN A 715 -18.56 -6.12 -31.19
C GLN A 715 -18.91 -5.99 -32.68
N SER A 716 -19.37 -4.82 -33.11
CA SER A 716 -19.71 -4.50 -34.51
C SER A 716 -18.55 -4.71 -35.48
N PHE A 717 -17.30 -4.48 -35.06
CA PHE A 717 -16.12 -4.75 -35.90
C PHE A 717 -15.94 -6.24 -36.19
N ARG A 718 -16.24 -7.09 -35.20
CA ARG A 718 -16.15 -8.56 -35.34
C ARG A 718 -17.27 -9.07 -36.24
N GLU A 719 -18.49 -8.63 -35.96
CA GLU A 719 -19.68 -9.02 -36.72
C GLU A 719 -19.58 -8.56 -38.18
N GLY A 720 -19.10 -7.34 -38.43
CA GLY A 720 -18.87 -6.82 -39.77
C GLY A 720 -17.84 -7.62 -40.56
N SER A 721 -16.73 -8.03 -39.96
CA SER A 721 -15.72 -8.85 -40.64
C SER A 721 -16.22 -10.26 -40.95
N LEU A 722 -16.87 -10.91 -39.97
CA LEU A 722 -17.43 -12.25 -40.13
C LEU A 722 -18.54 -12.26 -41.18
N ALA A 723 -19.36 -11.21 -41.26
CA ALA A 723 -20.40 -11.05 -42.28
C ALA A 723 -19.83 -10.93 -43.71
N LEU A 724 -18.58 -10.47 -43.85
CA LEU A 724 -17.86 -10.44 -45.13
C LEU A 724 -17.22 -11.79 -45.50
N GLY A 725 -17.45 -12.86 -44.73
CA GLY A 725 -16.89 -14.19 -44.97
C GLY A 725 -15.47 -14.38 -44.44
N SER A 726 -14.96 -13.45 -43.62
CA SER A 726 -13.65 -13.57 -42.96
C SER A 726 -13.67 -14.67 -41.90
N SER A 727 -12.54 -15.37 -41.71
CA SER A 727 -12.40 -16.33 -40.62
C SER A 727 -12.24 -15.62 -39.27
N LYS A 728 -12.47 -16.36 -38.18
CA LYS A 728 -12.34 -15.81 -36.83
C LYS A 728 -10.91 -15.38 -36.55
N TRP A 729 -9.91 -16.21 -36.83
CA TRP A 729 -8.50 -15.82 -36.73
C TRP A 729 -8.13 -14.63 -37.64
N HIS A 730 -8.65 -14.58 -38.87
CA HIS A 730 -8.36 -13.45 -39.77
C HIS A 730 -8.94 -12.15 -39.21
N THR A 731 -10.17 -12.18 -38.72
CA THR A 731 -10.82 -11.07 -38.01
C THR A 731 -9.98 -10.62 -36.80
N ILE A 732 -9.51 -11.56 -35.99
CA ILE A 732 -8.68 -11.26 -34.81
C ILE A 732 -7.36 -10.64 -35.23
N SER A 733 -6.62 -11.28 -36.13
CA SER A 733 -5.25 -10.87 -36.49
C SER A 733 -5.18 -9.61 -37.34
N LYS A 734 -6.19 -9.32 -38.17
CA LYS A 734 -6.19 -8.17 -39.10
C LYS A 734 -7.03 -6.99 -38.65
N ILE A 735 -8.00 -7.18 -37.75
CA ILE A 735 -8.90 -6.12 -37.32
C ILE A 735 -8.78 -5.89 -35.82
N ALA A 736 -9.06 -6.91 -35.00
CA ALA A 736 -9.11 -6.73 -33.56
C ALA A 736 -7.72 -6.45 -32.96
N LEU A 737 -6.72 -7.27 -33.28
CA LEU A 737 -5.38 -7.16 -32.72
C LEU A 737 -4.71 -5.83 -33.09
N PRO A 738 -4.71 -5.37 -34.36
CA PRO A 738 -4.20 -4.04 -34.72
C PRO A 738 -4.91 -2.90 -33.99
N ALA A 739 -6.22 -2.98 -33.78
CA ALA A 739 -6.97 -1.98 -33.04
C ALA A 739 -6.67 -1.99 -31.53
N ALA A 740 -6.31 -3.15 -30.98
CA ALA A 740 -5.87 -3.34 -29.59
C ALA A 740 -4.38 -3.03 -29.35
N LEU A 741 -3.55 -2.97 -30.40
CA LEU A 741 -2.09 -2.74 -30.28
C LEU A 741 -1.70 -1.60 -29.35
N PRO A 742 -2.34 -0.42 -29.35
CA PRO A 742 -1.94 0.67 -28.44
C PRO A 742 -2.09 0.29 -26.96
N ALA A 743 -3.12 -0.48 -26.61
CA ALA A 743 -3.32 -0.98 -25.25
C ALA A 743 -2.28 -2.06 -24.91
N ILE A 744 -2.02 -2.99 -25.84
CA ILE A 744 -1.04 -4.07 -25.67
C ILE A 744 0.37 -3.48 -25.51
N ILE A 745 0.78 -2.56 -26.37
CA ILE A 745 2.09 -1.89 -26.30
C ILE A 745 2.25 -1.15 -24.98
N THR A 746 1.21 -0.43 -24.52
CA THR A 746 1.24 0.23 -23.21
C THR A 746 1.44 -0.80 -22.09
N GLY A 747 0.73 -1.93 -22.15
CA GLY A 747 0.87 -3.02 -21.20
C GLY A 747 2.25 -3.67 -21.18
N ILE A 748 2.85 -3.88 -22.36
CA ILE A 748 4.22 -4.39 -22.50
C ILE A 748 5.18 -3.42 -21.85
N ILE A 749 5.13 -2.12 -22.16
CA ILE A 749 6.10 -1.15 -21.64
C ILE A 749 5.97 -0.99 -20.12
N LEU A 750 4.75 -1.02 -19.57
CA LEU A 750 4.53 -1.08 -18.14
C LEU A 750 5.17 -2.32 -17.49
N ALA A 751 5.09 -3.47 -18.16
CA ALA A 751 5.79 -4.68 -17.73
C ALA A 751 7.33 -4.51 -17.83
N MET A 752 7.86 -3.88 -18.88
CA MET A 752 9.31 -3.62 -19.01
C MET A 752 9.82 -2.76 -17.86
N GLY A 753 9.14 -1.64 -17.59
CA GLY A 753 9.49 -0.74 -16.49
C GLY A 753 9.40 -1.42 -15.13
N ARG A 754 8.46 -2.37 -14.97
CA ARG A 754 8.39 -3.23 -13.78
C ARG A 754 9.64 -4.11 -13.68
N VAL A 755 10.00 -4.88 -14.72
CA VAL A 755 11.21 -5.74 -14.70
C VAL A 755 12.46 -4.93 -14.38
N ALA A 756 12.67 -3.81 -15.08
CA ALA A 756 13.84 -2.95 -14.87
C ALA A 756 13.93 -2.37 -13.45
N GLY A 757 12.80 -2.25 -12.75
CA GLY A 757 12.70 -1.70 -11.41
C GLY A 757 12.59 -2.72 -10.27
N GLU A 758 12.60 -4.02 -10.55
CA GLU A 758 12.37 -5.07 -9.55
C GLU A 758 13.70 -5.65 -9.04
N THR A 759 13.98 -5.53 -7.74
CA THR A 759 15.16 -6.15 -7.14
C THR A 759 14.86 -7.51 -6.52
N ALA A 760 13.63 -7.73 -6.04
CA ALA A 760 13.33 -8.87 -5.19
C ALA A 760 13.51 -10.20 -5.95
N PRO A 761 12.94 -10.43 -7.15
CA PRO A 761 13.22 -11.66 -7.89
C PRO A 761 14.72 -11.84 -8.23
N ILE A 762 15.40 -10.75 -8.58
CA ILE A 762 16.81 -10.75 -8.99
C ILE A 762 17.71 -11.21 -7.84
N LEU A 763 17.44 -10.74 -6.62
CA LEU A 763 18.19 -11.07 -5.40
C LEU A 763 18.36 -12.58 -5.20
N PHE A 764 17.33 -13.36 -5.53
CA PHE A 764 17.33 -14.79 -5.34
C PHE A 764 17.93 -15.54 -6.54
N THR A 765 17.79 -15.00 -7.75
CA THR A 765 17.90 -15.78 -8.99
C THR A 765 19.09 -15.45 -9.86
N ALA A 766 19.42 -14.16 -9.97
CA ALA A 766 20.40 -13.66 -10.93
C ALA A 766 21.54 -12.90 -10.27
N ALA A 767 21.29 -12.29 -9.10
CA ALA A 767 22.18 -11.33 -8.47
C ALA A 767 23.60 -11.87 -8.24
N SER A 768 24.58 -11.17 -8.81
CA SER A 768 26.00 -11.36 -8.52
C SER A 768 26.41 -10.73 -7.20
N PHE A 769 27.00 -11.53 -6.30
CA PHE A 769 27.50 -11.03 -5.01
C PHE A 769 29.03 -10.88 -4.96
N THR A 770 29.75 -11.61 -5.82
CA THR A 770 31.20 -11.83 -5.70
C THR A 770 31.99 -11.72 -7.01
N GLN A 771 31.36 -11.61 -8.19
CA GLN A 771 32.08 -11.64 -9.48
C GLN A 771 32.04 -10.32 -10.25
N ARG A 772 33.14 -10.02 -10.95
CA ARG A 772 33.17 -9.05 -12.06
C ARG A 772 32.23 -9.53 -13.16
N PHE A 773 31.11 -8.83 -13.37
CA PHE A 773 30.26 -9.04 -14.53
C PHE A 773 31.02 -8.59 -15.79
N ASP A 774 31.28 -9.52 -16.71
CA ASP A 774 31.74 -9.20 -18.07
C ASP A 774 30.51 -8.92 -18.95
N PRO A 775 30.29 -7.65 -19.37
CA PRO A 775 29.11 -7.29 -20.14
C PRO A 775 29.02 -7.92 -21.53
N TRP A 776 30.09 -8.55 -22.01
CA TRP A 776 30.14 -9.21 -23.31
C TRP A 776 30.03 -10.73 -23.24
N ALA A 777 29.98 -11.30 -22.03
CA ALA A 777 29.87 -12.74 -21.82
C ALA A 777 28.56 -13.33 -22.39
N ILE A 778 27.54 -12.52 -22.72
CA ILE A 778 26.29 -13.01 -23.30
C ILE A 778 26.43 -13.61 -24.71
N LEU A 779 27.50 -13.27 -25.44
CA LEU A 779 27.82 -13.90 -26.72
C LEU A 779 28.37 -15.33 -26.55
N THR A 780 28.66 -15.75 -25.32
CA THR A 780 29.04 -17.12 -24.99
C THR A 780 27.91 -17.83 -24.22
N LEU A 781 27.88 -19.17 -24.31
CA LEU A 781 26.95 -19.99 -23.52
C LEU A 781 27.15 -19.77 -22.01
N ASP A 782 28.38 -19.44 -21.59
CA ASP A 782 28.74 -19.20 -20.19
C ASP A 782 28.05 -17.96 -19.60
N GLY A 783 27.76 -16.92 -20.41
CA GLY A 783 27.06 -15.72 -19.93
C GLY A 783 25.60 -15.96 -19.53
N TRP A 784 24.94 -16.97 -20.12
CA TRP A 784 23.56 -17.33 -19.75
C TRP A 784 23.48 -18.06 -18.41
N THR A 785 24.52 -18.84 -18.10
CA THR A 785 24.67 -19.58 -16.84
C THR A 785 25.36 -18.77 -15.75
N GLY A 786 26.01 -17.66 -16.09
CA GLY A 786 26.67 -16.76 -15.15
C GLY A 786 25.72 -15.83 -14.40
N GLU A 787 26.16 -15.36 -13.23
CA GLU A 787 25.46 -14.34 -12.44
C GLU A 787 25.46 -12.99 -13.17
N THR A 788 24.42 -12.19 -12.96
CA THR A 788 24.30 -10.84 -13.53
C THR A 788 24.02 -9.82 -12.42
N GLN A 789 24.48 -8.59 -12.63
CA GLN A 789 24.24 -7.51 -11.68
C GLN A 789 23.30 -6.49 -12.32
N ALA A 790 22.15 -6.24 -11.70
CA ALA A 790 21.23 -5.19 -12.13
C ALA A 790 21.46 -3.91 -11.30
N LEU A 791 21.16 -2.75 -11.88
CA LEU A 791 21.24 -1.45 -11.19
C LEU A 791 20.41 -1.44 -9.90
N THR A 792 19.25 -2.08 -9.93
CA THR A 792 18.34 -2.18 -8.77
C THR A 792 18.97 -2.94 -7.61
N PHE A 793 19.70 -4.02 -7.90
CA PHE A 793 20.40 -4.80 -6.89
C PHE A 793 21.70 -4.14 -6.44
N HIS A 794 22.43 -3.52 -7.36
CA HIS A 794 23.64 -2.77 -7.01
C HIS A 794 23.34 -1.60 -6.07
N LEU A 795 22.26 -0.84 -6.33
CA LEU A 795 21.82 0.23 -5.43
C LEU A 795 21.48 -0.33 -4.04
N TYR A 796 20.79 -1.47 -3.99
CA TYR A 796 20.51 -2.16 -2.72
C TYR A 796 21.78 -2.56 -1.97
N LYS A 797 22.75 -3.14 -2.68
CA LYS A 797 24.06 -3.53 -2.12
C LYS A 797 24.82 -2.31 -1.59
N LEU A 798 24.81 -1.18 -2.28
CA LEU A 798 25.47 0.05 -1.83
C LEU A 798 24.88 0.56 -0.51
N ILE A 799 23.55 0.64 -0.44
CA ILE A 799 22.84 1.23 0.69
C ILE A 799 22.96 0.40 1.97
N LEU A 800 22.91 -0.93 1.85
CA LEU A 800 23.02 -1.81 3.02
C LEU A 800 24.45 -2.24 3.32
N GLY A 801 25.32 -2.31 2.31
CA GLY A 801 26.67 -2.86 2.44
C GLY A 801 27.74 -1.83 2.80
N PHE A 802 27.53 -0.54 2.51
CA PHE A 802 28.58 0.49 2.63
C PHE A 802 28.01 1.77 3.29
N PRO A 803 28.28 2.00 4.59
CA PRO A 803 27.72 3.11 5.36
C PRO A 803 28.00 4.53 4.84
N ASP A 804 28.99 4.72 3.95
CA ASP A 804 29.39 6.02 3.40
C ASP A 804 29.27 6.11 1.86
N ALA A 805 28.52 5.20 1.23
CA ALA A 805 28.37 5.15 -0.22
C ALA A 805 27.21 6.01 -0.75
N ASP A 806 26.69 6.96 0.04
CA ASP A 806 25.46 7.70 -0.28
C ASP A 806 25.52 8.52 -1.58
N ALA A 807 26.67 9.15 -1.86
CA ALA A 807 26.90 9.87 -3.12
C ALA A 807 26.89 8.91 -4.33
N ARG A 808 27.57 7.76 -4.20
CA ARG A 808 27.61 6.74 -5.26
C ARG A 808 26.24 6.10 -5.47
N ALA A 809 25.54 5.79 -4.39
CA ALA A 809 24.16 5.33 -4.41
C ALA A 809 23.24 6.35 -5.10
N GLY A 810 23.45 7.65 -4.87
CA GLY A 810 22.78 8.73 -5.60
C GLY A 810 23.00 8.64 -7.12
N GLY A 811 24.25 8.46 -7.56
CA GLY A 811 24.59 8.31 -8.99
C GLY A 811 23.92 7.09 -9.63
N VAL A 812 23.91 5.95 -8.92
CA VAL A 812 23.21 4.73 -9.37
C VAL A 812 21.70 4.94 -9.42
N ALA A 813 21.11 5.57 -8.39
CA ALA A 813 19.70 5.88 -8.34
C ALA A 813 19.27 6.80 -9.48
N LEU A 814 20.06 7.83 -9.80
CA LEU A 814 19.81 8.73 -10.93
C LEU A 814 19.90 7.98 -12.26
N THR A 815 20.92 7.12 -12.43
CA THR A 815 21.08 6.29 -13.64
C THR A 815 19.88 5.38 -13.85
N LEU A 816 19.45 4.68 -12.80
CA LEU A 816 18.29 3.80 -12.82
C LEU A 816 17.00 4.58 -13.12
N LEU A 817 16.80 5.75 -12.48
CA LEU A 817 15.65 6.60 -12.72
C LEU A 817 15.58 7.04 -14.19
N LEU A 818 16.69 7.54 -14.75
CA LEU A 818 16.76 7.99 -16.14
C LEU A 818 16.54 6.83 -17.13
N LEU A 819 17.12 5.66 -16.85
CA LEU A 819 16.93 4.46 -17.67
C LEU A 819 15.45 4.08 -17.72
N VAL A 820 14.79 3.98 -16.57
CA VAL A 820 13.37 3.60 -16.51
C VAL A 820 12.49 4.70 -17.12
N LEU A 821 12.72 5.97 -16.80
CA LEU A 821 11.97 7.08 -17.41
C LEU A 821 12.12 7.15 -18.92
N SER A 822 13.29 6.79 -19.47
CA SER A 822 13.49 6.71 -20.93
C SER A 822 12.59 5.65 -21.57
N MET A 823 12.42 4.48 -20.92
CA MET A 823 11.48 3.45 -21.37
C MET A 823 10.03 3.93 -21.33
N TYR A 824 9.64 4.66 -20.28
CA TYR A 824 8.31 5.26 -20.17
C TYR A 824 8.07 6.37 -21.20
N LEU A 825 9.08 7.20 -21.50
CA LEU A 825 8.98 8.23 -22.52
C LEU A 825 8.71 7.62 -23.90
N VAL A 826 9.38 6.52 -24.24
CA VAL A 826 9.11 5.76 -25.46
C VAL A 826 7.65 5.29 -25.51
N SER A 827 7.08 4.81 -24.39
CA SER A 827 5.65 4.48 -24.28
C SER A 827 4.74 5.65 -24.61
N PHE A 828 5.02 6.81 -24.00
CA PHE A 828 4.23 8.01 -24.19
C PHE A 828 4.26 8.47 -25.66
N LEU A 829 5.43 8.46 -26.29
CA LEU A 829 5.61 8.84 -27.69
C LEU A 829 4.88 7.87 -28.63
N LEU A 830 5.04 6.55 -28.43
CA LEU A 830 4.34 5.53 -29.22
C LEU A 830 2.82 5.64 -29.07
N ARG A 831 2.32 5.79 -27.84
CA ARG A 831 0.89 5.95 -27.56
C ARG A 831 0.33 7.19 -28.25
N SER A 832 1.05 8.31 -28.21
CA SER A 832 0.67 9.56 -28.88
C SER A 832 0.61 9.37 -30.40
N TYR A 833 1.58 8.67 -30.99
CA TYR A 833 1.61 8.35 -32.41
C TYR A 833 0.40 7.52 -32.85
N TYR A 834 0.10 6.41 -32.17
CA TYR A 834 -1.02 5.54 -32.53
C TYR A 834 -2.39 6.15 -32.23
N ARG A 835 -2.51 6.99 -31.19
CA ARG A 835 -3.78 7.65 -30.85
C ARG A 835 -4.18 8.70 -31.88
N LYS A 836 -3.23 9.38 -32.52
CA LYS A 836 -3.48 10.29 -33.65
C LYS A 836 -3.98 9.58 -34.92
N LYS A 837 -3.78 8.26 -35.01
CA LYS A 837 -4.20 7.43 -36.15
C LYS A 837 -5.57 6.78 -35.94
N LYS A 838 -6.20 6.96 -34.76
CA LYS A 838 -7.55 6.50 -34.45
C LYS A 838 -8.57 7.56 -34.88
N ASP A 839 -8.93 7.55 -36.16
CA ASP A 839 -10.20 8.10 -36.64
C ASP A 839 -11.19 6.93 -36.71
N TRP A 840 -11.94 6.72 -35.63
CA TRP A 840 -13.20 5.99 -35.66
C TRP A 840 -14.25 6.73 -34.85
#